data_AF-A0A2Z2MNW6-F1
#
_entry.id   AF-A0A2Z2MNW6-F1
#
_cell.length_a   1.000
_cell.length_b   1.000
_cell.length_c   1.000
_cell.angle_alpha   90.00
_cell.angle_beta   90.00
_cell.angle_gamma   90.00
#
_symmetry.space_group_name_H-M   'P 1'
#
loop_
_entity.id
_entity.type
_entity.pdbx_description
1 polymer ?
#
loop_
_entity_poly.entity_id
_entity_poly.type
_entity_poly.pdbx_seq_one_letter_code
_entity_poly.pdbx_strand_id
1 'polypeptide(L)'
;MKRGVGMILAVLMLGSLLWIPSYGASEGTLRSVHYGIASLGLAYYSSPEKLAPLMNLTNEELGELLSSGEYKLQNPVMVNYGNEWYKINQPQAIEGTTWVITVLDININENSALVVVSDSITGKQSDQTLLRRDVPVDIFGDGSIILTLKDTFVGIDGKLLALIEAHSKVSILRLVSKDQYWDLQKLGLTMGILDGVRIFLAEEWELYPVNKNRVSGIYALTRAGIDNRWSLMSASTPDGHLNVSFLTSDRLLWSPWNPLNSLDSNSYLVWSLVSDSGGYYGFDGFYHPYRCTWTVERGNFVVPNNAVIYNQTRGWISPNTGKNATVKITYHCDFGQWHNGISGGMDDLKNYIAFLYTWGYRDFDGDPYYDQLRDFWDVLPHTLGFQWLQDGYVVYGNYTHPIDDNVTAQYYLFYPQFPWELYWAIGELVANGQAYGVSNSYYFVDWKDGAQQLDLLNGTHCGDLEKVMSAIASGNAGASFPGINWGSAASRLNSDIAFYRAHGHFVISNGPYILAEYVPTKYIKLEKFTGSRTIFANYPHMPLTGNSNVIEFVPSGNFDSAVQEIARGNVDIGMFGFGWYRFESLGSDALQALELYPKTVGSFDLTVNPYHDPDKDAPIVTNASGVYFNPFAIREVRFALNYLVNRSYIVNNILGGVGTPMLGGISQTDPAYPYIPPVYRSLGLVPDGDIAYALALVERGMEKAQQEVVKYGHTLERRDDGFWYFDGQPVEVKFIIRIEDERHDIGLYVADLLEKRMGFRVKRLFWDRLKAGQVVFGKPPSNYEWNIYTGGWGTSGIEEIYPDGMISWWYSSSGYYPSAVGPNHESNITVEAALAFLGTQYGDMGTYPSAIQNASKVYFVFNNLGTPDSFSASQYISRTVPISVRTVSMLADEFNITSAGSSDVIVSVGGPLVNRITAKFDSMALVHMGIEPGRIRILTPNGEFIWNVPKPWWNVTEGYFVIQFFNDRTTGALVVTIYGTDADSTAAGAYYFMSQVYPNIDFYSGLNYMVGLWQDTETGADIPLPGAGQGDTSGFSAGDSITIVAQG
;
A
#
# COMPACT_ATOMS: atom_id res chain seq x y z
N MET A 1 63.83 -11.86 -18.55
CA MET A 1 62.84 -11.52 -17.51
C MET A 1 61.81 -10.59 -18.11
N LYS A 2 60.75 -11.18 -18.67
CA LYS A 2 59.56 -10.56 -19.26
C LYS A 2 58.40 -11.50 -18.91
N ARG A 3 57.22 -10.92 -18.70
CA ARG A 3 55.90 -11.52 -18.39
C ARG A 3 55.60 -11.67 -16.89
N GLY A 4 54.72 -10.81 -16.41
CA GLY A 4 54.15 -10.87 -15.07
C GLY A 4 53.29 -9.65 -14.69
N VAL A 5 52.48 -9.10 -15.60
CA VAL A 5 51.43 -8.09 -15.27
C VAL A 5 50.27 -8.16 -16.28
N GLY A 6 49.76 -9.36 -16.57
CA GLY A 6 48.71 -9.53 -17.58
C GLY A 6 47.84 -10.73 -17.30
N MET A 7 47.25 -10.81 -16.10
CA MET A 7 46.26 -11.84 -15.78
C MET A 7 45.51 -11.57 -14.46
N ILE A 8 44.99 -10.35 -14.25
CA ILE A 8 43.98 -10.09 -13.19
C ILE A 8 42.82 -9.21 -13.71
N LEU A 9 42.98 -8.43 -14.78
CA LEU A 9 41.90 -7.60 -15.34
C LEU A 9 41.05 -8.25 -16.47
N ALA A 10 41.31 -9.50 -16.84
CA ALA A 10 40.59 -10.16 -17.95
C ALA A 10 39.37 -10.99 -17.53
N VAL A 11 39.07 -11.11 -16.23
CA VAL A 11 37.99 -11.97 -15.71
C VAL A 11 36.68 -11.20 -15.45
N LEU A 12 36.70 -9.86 -15.46
CA LEU A 12 35.48 -9.03 -15.34
C LEU A 12 34.88 -8.58 -16.70
N MET A 13 35.55 -8.82 -17.82
CA MET A 13 35.10 -8.34 -19.16
C MET A 13 34.61 -9.44 -20.12
N LEU A 14 34.56 -10.71 -19.71
CA LEU A 14 34.11 -11.82 -20.59
C LEU A 14 32.70 -12.35 -20.27
N GLY A 15 32.00 -11.76 -19.30
CA GLY A 15 30.60 -12.09 -19.00
C GLY A 15 29.57 -11.41 -19.91
N SER A 16 29.98 -10.47 -20.78
CA SER A 16 29.07 -9.60 -21.54
C SER A 16 28.99 -9.89 -23.04
N LEU A 17 29.58 -10.98 -23.55
CA LEU A 17 29.68 -11.23 -24.99
C LEU A 17 28.94 -12.48 -25.52
N LEU A 18 28.12 -13.13 -24.69
CA LEU A 18 27.15 -14.14 -25.13
C LEU A 18 25.78 -13.88 -24.49
N TRP A 19 25.33 -12.63 -24.51
CA TRP A 19 23.95 -12.29 -24.22
C TRP A 19 23.14 -12.43 -25.50
N ILE A 20 22.51 -13.59 -25.71
CA ILE A 20 21.32 -13.65 -26.56
C ILE A 20 20.18 -13.28 -25.63
N PRO A 21 19.55 -12.10 -25.76
CA PRO A 21 18.35 -11.80 -25.00
C PRO A 21 17.32 -12.88 -25.34
N SER A 22 16.86 -13.62 -24.33
CA SER A 22 15.65 -14.44 -24.48
C SER A 22 14.38 -13.60 -24.73
N TYR A 23 14.49 -12.26 -24.69
CA TYR A 23 13.37 -11.31 -24.73
C TYR A 23 13.48 -10.17 -25.77
N GLY A 24 14.51 -10.13 -26.63
CA GLY A 24 14.63 -9.15 -27.71
C GLY A 24 14.86 -7.66 -27.34
N ALA A 25 15.01 -7.31 -26.06
CA ALA A 25 15.23 -5.92 -25.62
C ALA A 25 16.64 -5.38 -25.94
N SER A 26 16.75 -4.06 -26.17
CA SER A 26 18.04 -3.39 -26.41
C SER A 26 18.87 -3.24 -25.12
N GLU A 27 20.19 -3.12 -25.23
CA GLU A 27 21.09 -2.90 -24.08
C GLU A 27 20.71 -1.64 -23.27
N GLY A 28 20.26 -0.57 -23.94
CA GLY A 28 19.80 0.66 -23.29
C GLY A 28 18.48 0.47 -22.53
N THR A 29 17.59 -0.38 -23.03
CA THR A 29 16.32 -0.71 -22.35
C THR A 29 16.60 -1.43 -21.04
N LEU A 30 17.43 -2.48 -21.06
CA LEU A 30 17.80 -3.22 -19.85
C LEU A 30 18.45 -2.33 -18.79
N ARG A 31 19.31 -1.40 -19.22
CA ARG A 31 19.97 -0.48 -18.30
C ARG A 31 18.95 0.43 -17.62
N SER A 32 17.99 0.93 -18.38
CA SER A 32 16.88 1.71 -17.81
C SER A 32 16.06 0.86 -16.84
N VAL A 33 15.77 -0.40 -17.19
CA VAL A 33 15.09 -1.33 -16.27
C VAL A 33 15.89 -1.51 -14.98
N HIS A 34 17.21 -1.67 -15.06
CA HIS A 34 18.09 -1.77 -13.89
C HIS A 34 18.02 -0.54 -12.98
N TYR A 35 18.08 0.67 -13.55
CA TYR A 35 17.87 1.89 -12.78
C TYR A 35 16.46 2.00 -12.19
N GLY A 36 15.44 1.55 -12.93
CA GLY A 36 14.06 1.46 -12.44
C GLY A 36 13.96 0.58 -11.18
N ILE A 37 14.55 -0.61 -11.21
CA ILE A 37 14.61 -1.55 -10.09
C ILE A 37 15.26 -0.89 -8.86
N ALA A 38 16.44 -0.29 -9.06
CA ALA A 38 17.16 0.38 -7.99
C ALA A 38 16.35 1.55 -7.41
N SER A 39 15.65 2.32 -8.25
CA SER A 39 14.88 3.50 -7.84
C SER A 39 13.70 3.13 -6.94
N LEU A 40 13.01 2.03 -7.25
CA LEU A 40 11.92 1.51 -6.42
C LEU A 40 12.43 0.81 -5.16
N GLY A 41 13.74 0.54 -5.07
CA GLY A 41 14.33 -0.25 -3.99
C GLY A 41 13.68 -1.62 -3.89
N LEU A 42 13.61 -2.34 -5.02
CA LEU A 42 13.06 -3.70 -5.05
C LEU A 42 14.05 -4.66 -4.37
N ALA A 43 13.59 -5.33 -3.32
CA ALA A 43 14.45 -6.17 -2.47
C ALA A 43 14.54 -7.61 -2.98
N TYR A 44 13.41 -8.19 -3.38
CA TYR A 44 13.33 -9.54 -3.92
C TYR A 44 13.59 -9.56 -5.43
N TYR A 45 12.93 -8.65 -6.15
CA TYR A 45 13.04 -8.46 -7.59
C TYR A 45 14.22 -7.54 -7.96
N SER A 46 15.38 -7.83 -7.36
CA SER A 46 16.55 -6.95 -7.32
C SER A 46 17.38 -6.91 -8.62
N SER A 47 17.03 -7.69 -9.64
CA SER A 47 17.73 -7.71 -10.92
C SER A 47 16.79 -8.02 -12.09
N PRO A 48 17.14 -7.63 -13.33
CA PRO A 48 16.36 -7.95 -14.52
C PRO A 48 16.11 -9.47 -14.69
N GLU A 49 17.05 -10.31 -14.29
CA GLU A 49 16.93 -11.77 -14.38
C GLU A 49 15.87 -12.32 -13.43
N LYS A 50 15.84 -11.83 -12.17
CA LYS A 50 14.79 -12.20 -11.21
C LYS A 50 13.42 -11.66 -11.61
N LEU A 51 13.38 -10.53 -12.33
CA LEU A 51 12.15 -9.93 -12.87
C LEU A 51 11.66 -10.54 -14.17
N ALA A 52 12.47 -11.35 -14.85
CA ALA A 52 12.13 -11.95 -16.14
C ALA A 52 10.70 -12.55 -16.23
N PRO A 53 10.18 -13.29 -15.23
CA PRO A 53 8.83 -13.85 -15.34
C PRO A 53 7.71 -12.80 -15.14
N LEU A 54 8.03 -11.59 -14.68
CA LEU A 54 7.10 -10.47 -14.52
C LEU A 54 7.16 -9.44 -15.66
N MET A 55 8.27 -9.36 -16.40
CA MET A 55 8.56 -8.24 -17.33
C MET A 55 7.41 -7.91 -18.29
N ASN A 56 6.73 -8.94 -18.81
CA ASN A 56 5.64 -8.80 -19.78
C ASN A 56 4.25 -8.70 -19.15
N LEU A 57 4.13 -8.85 -17.83
CA LEU A 57 2.84 -8.73 -17.17
C LEU A 57 2.31 -7.31 -17.30
N THR A 58 1.06 -7.23 -17.72
CA THR A 58 0.26 -6.01 -17.72
C THR A 58 -0.21 -5.68 -16.31
N ASN A 59 -0.78 -4.49 -16.14
CA ASN A 59 -1.32 -4.07 -14.85
C ASN A 59 -2.47 -4.98 -14.38
N GLU A 60 -3.25 -5.54 -15.30
CA GLU A 60 -4.34 -6.48 -14.96
C GLU A 60 -3.78 -7.79 -14.41
N GLU A 61 -2.81 -8.39 -15.11
CA GLU A 61 -2.22 -9.67 -14.72
C GLU A 61 -1.45 -9.55 -13.39
N LEU A 62 -0.80 -8.40 -13.16
CA LEU A 62 -0.18 -8.10 -11.88
C LEU A 62 -1.25 -7.90 -10.78
N GLY A 63 -2.35 -7.20 -11.07
CA GLY A 63 -3.48 -7.04 -10.16
C GLY A 63 -4.13 -8.38 -9.78
N GLU A 64 -4.25 -9.31 -10.73
CA GLU A 64 -4.66 -10.69 -10.47
C GLU A 64 -3.69 -11.37 -9.50
N LEU A 65 -2.38 -11.36 -9.78
CA LEU A 65 -1.36 -11.93 -8.88
C LEU A 65 -1.42 -11.35 -7.46
N LEU A 66 -1.64 -10.04 -7.33
CA LEU A 66 -1.78 -9.36 -6.04
C LEU A 66 -3.04 -9.83 -5.29
N SER A 67 -4.17 -9.95 -5.98
CA SER A 67 -5.46 -10.31 -5.38
C SER A 67 -5.62 -11.80 -5.05
N SER A 68 -5.06 -12.70 -5.85
CA SER A 68 -5.18 -14.16 -5.67
C SER A 68 -3.98 -14.80 -4.95
N GLY A 69 -2.85 -14.09 -4.92
CA GLY A 69 -1.55 -14.61 -4.48
C GLY A 69 -0.88 -15.59 -5.43
N GLU A 70 -1.54 -15.95 -6.55
CA GLU A 70 -0.94 -16.75 -7.61
C GLU A 70 -1.45 -16.40 -9.02
N TYR A 71 -0.54 -16.39 -9.99
CA TYR A 71 -0.87 -16.10 -11.38
C TYR A 71 -0.23 -17.11 -12.32
N LYS A 72 -1.04 -17.70 -13.20
CA LYS A 72 -0.56 -18.69 -14.17
C LYS A 72 -0.08 -17.99 -15.44
N LEU A 73 1.21 -18.10 -15.71
CA LEU A 73 1.81 -17.54 -16.91
C LEU A 73 1.27 -18.25 -18.16
N GLN A 74 0.85 -17.47 -19.16
CA GLN A 74 0.41 -18.02 -20.44
C GLN A 74 1.54 -18.80 -21.13
N ASN A 75 2.77 -18.25 -21.07
CA ASN A 75 3.97 -18.87 -21.59
C ASN A 75 5.00 -19.05 -20.47
N PRO A 76 5.40 -20.29 -20.14
CA PRO A 76 6.41 -20.51 -19.12
C PRO A 76 7.76 -19.88 -19.48
N VAL A 77 8.43 -19.35 -18.47
CA VAL A 77 9.68 -18.58 -18.59
C VAL A 77 10.81 -19.30 -17.87
N MET A 78 11.99 -19.40 -18.49
CA MET A 78 13.22 -19.83 -17.80
C MET A 78 13.82 -18.65 -17.03
N VAL A 79 14.01 -18.85 -15.72
CA VAL A 79 14.59 -17.85 -14.80
C VAL A 79 15.92 -18.34 -14.29
N ASN A 80 16.93 -17.47 -14.26
CA ASN A 80 18.23 -17.74 -13.61
C ASN A 80 18.16 -17.27 -12.15
N TYR A 81 18.41 -18.18 -11.21
CA TYR A 81 18.40 -17.92 -9.77
C TYR A 81 19.78 -17.58 -9.21
N GLY A 82 20.79 -17.44 -10.07
CA GLY A 82 22.15 -17.07 -9.69
C GLY A 82 22.98 -18.24 -9.18
N ASN A 83 24.16 -17.91 -8.65
CA ASN A 83 25.15 -18.87 -8.18
C ASN A 83 25.12 -18.97 -6.65
N GLU A 84 24.97 -20.17 -6.12
CA GLU A 84 24.96 -20.42 -4.67
C GLU A 84 25.97 -21.50 -4.26
N TRP A 85 26.53 -21.37 -3.06
CA TRP A 85 27.48 -22.36 -2.51
C TRP A 85 26.75 -23.45 -1.73
N TYR A 86 26.85 -24.69 -2.22
CA TYR A 86 26.20 -25.85 -1.63
C TYR A 86 27.20 -26.71 -0.84
N LYS A 87 26.76 -27.20 0.32
CA LYS A 87 27.49 -28.12 1.19
C LYS A 87 27.04 -29.56 0.97
N ILE A 88 27.96 -30.51 1.13
CA ILE A 88 27.65 -31.95 1.05
C ILE A 88 26.62 -32.32 2.13
N ASN A 89 25.58 -33.06 1.73
CA ASN A 89 24.49 -33.59 2.57
C ASN A 89 23.68 -32.52 3.34
N GLN A 90 23.67 -31.27 2.86
CA GLN A 90 22.80 -30.23 3.39
C GLN A 90 21.83 -29.79 2.28
N PRO A 91 20.57 -30.27 2.33
CA PRO A 91 19.54 -29.82 1.40
C PRO A 91 19.37 -28.30 1.50
N GLN A 92 19.42 -27.62 0.37
CA GLN A 92 19.25 -26.18 0.28
C GLN A 92 18.21 -25.88 -0.79
N ALA A 93 17.18 -25.12 -0.42
CA ALA A 93 16.17 -24.65 -1.36
C ALA A 93 16.77 -23.60 -2.29
N ILE A 94 16.37 -23.63 -3.56
CA ILE A 94 16.56 -22.48 -4.44
C ILE A 94 15.47 -21.49 -4.07
N GLU A 95 15.87 -20.37 -3.48
CA GLU A 95 14.97 -19.31 -3.04
C GLU A 95 14.04 -18.88 -4.18
N GLY A 96 12.75 -18.75 -3.88
CA GLY A 96 11.73 -18.38 -4.88
C GLY A 96 11.20 -19.53 -5.73
N THR A 97 11.69 -20.76 -5.54
CA THR A 97 11.18 -21.96 -6.21
C THR A 97 10.76 -23.02 -5.21
N THR A 98 10.16 -24.10 -5.71
CA THR A 98 9.89 -25.29 -4.91
C THR A 98 11.08 -26.26 -4.88
N TRP A 99 12.13 -26.03 -5.65
CA TRP A 99 13.24 -26.96 -5.82
C TRP A 99 14.24 -26.90 -4.67
N VAL A 100 14.70 -28.07 -4.24
CA VAL A 100 15.71 -28.26 -3.20
C VAL A 100 16.84 -29.08 -3.80
N ILE A 101 18.06 -28.53 -3.78
CA ILE A 101 19.27 -29.22 -4.24
C ILE A 101 19.98 -29.83 -3.03
N THR A 102 20.37 -31.10 -3.16
CA THR A 102 21.27 -31.76 -2.20
C THR A 102 22.50 -32.24 -2.95
N VAL A 103 23.67 -31.72 -2.57
CA VAL A 103 24.96 -32.21 -3.08
C VAL A 103 25.37 -33.44 -2.29
N LEU A 104 25.60 -34.55 -2.98
CA LEU A 104 25.97 -35.84 -2.40
C LEU A 104 27.48 -36.03 -2.33
N ASP A 105 28.21 -35.53 -3.33
CA ASP A 105 29.67 -35.64 -3.42
C ASP A 105 30.27 -34.53 -4.29
N ILE A 106 31.54 -34.18 -4.06
CA ILE A 106 32.28 -33.15 -4.78
C ILE A 106 33.70 -33.64 -5.08
N ASN A 107 34.09 -33.63 -6.36
CA ASN A 107 35.46 -33.91 -6.79
C ASN A 107 36.11 -32.63 -7.32
N ILE A 108 37.02 -32.07 -6.52
CA ILE A 108 37.73 -30.82 -6.85
C ILE A 108 38.67 -31.00 -8.05
N ASN A 109 39.33 -32.16 -8.16
CA ASN A 109 40.31 -32.39 -9.23
C ASN A 109 39.63 -32.45 -10.60
N GLU A 110 38.40 -32.98 -10.64
CA GLU A 110 37.59 -33.07 -11.84
C GLU A 110 36.65 -31.86 -12.04
N ASN A 111 36.59 -30.95 -11.07
CA ASN A 111 35.56 -29.91 -10.96
C ASN A 111 34.16 -30.48 -11.29
N SER A 112 33.76 -31.48 -10.52
CA SER A 112 32.47 -32.15 -10.66
C SER A 112 31.76 -32.29 -9.32
N ALA A 113 30.43 -32.33 -9.37
CA ALA A 113 29.58 -32.50 -8.20
C ALA A 113 28.44 -33.46 -8.52
N LEU A 114 28.14 -34.39 -7.60
CA LEU A 114 27.01 -35.30 -7.71
C LEU A 114 25.84 -34.73 -6.92
N VAL A 115 24.68 -34.55 -7.55
CA VAL A 115 23.52 -33.88 -6.95
C VAL A 115 22.24 -34.70 -7.07
N VAL A 116 21.31 -34.45 -6.16
CA VAL A 116 19.90 -34.85 -6.28
C VAL A 116 19.02 -33.62 -6.04
N VAL A 117 17.97 -33.47 -6.84
CA VAL A 117 17.01 -32.38 -6.74
C VAL A 117 15.65 -32.92 -6.34
N SER A 118 14.97 -32.25 -5.41
CA SER A 118 13.58 -32.55 -5.06
C SER A 118 12.69 -31.32 -5.14
N ASP A 119 11.40 -31.53 -5.35
CA ASP A 119 10.35 -30.51 -5.24
C ASP A 119 9.73 -30.58 -3.84
N SER A 120 9.85 -29.51 -3.06
CA SER A 120 9.35 -29.39 -1.69
C SER A 120 7.83 -29.42 -1.58
N ILE A 121 7.10 -29.13 -2.66
CA ILE A 121 5.63 -29.17 -2.69
C ILE A 121 5.13 -30.53 -3.17
N THR A 122 5.66 -31.01 -4.30
CA THR A 122 5.14 -32.25 -4.92
C THR A 122 5.80 -33.53 -4.41
N GLY A 123 6.97 -33.42 -3.76
CA GLY A 123 7.78 -34.56 -3.34
C GLY A 123 8.49 -35.29 -4.49
N LYS A 124 8.42 -34.77 -5.73
CA LYS A 124 9.14 -35.31 -6.90
C LYS A 124 10.65 -35.23 -6.64
N GLN A 125 11.39 -36.30 -6.90
CA GLN A 125 12.84 -36.36 -6.70
C GLN A 125 13.55 -36.87 -7.97
N SER A 126 14.71 -36.32 -8.29
CA SER A 126 15.55 -36.74 -9.42
C SER A 126 16.39 -37.98 -9.09
N ASP A 127 16.90 -38.64 -10.13
CA ASP A 127 18.05 -39.54 -9.99
C ASP A 127 19.32 -38.75 -9.64
N GLN A 128 20.38 -39.46 -9.23
CA GLN A 128 21.69 -38.87 -9.00
C GLN A 128 22.27 -38.35 -10.32
N THR A 129 22.58 -37.06 -10.35
CA THR A 129 23.01 -36.35 -11.55
C THR A 129 24.42 -35.80 -11.37
N LEU A 130 25.31 -36.07 -12.32
CA LEU A 130 26.68 -35.55 -12.30
C LEU A 130 26.74 -34.20 -13.01
N LEU A 131 27.10 -33.15 -12.27
CA LEU A 131 27.40 -31.83 -12.82
C LEU A 131 28.90 -31.73 -13.13
N ARG A 132 29.23 -31.13 -14.28
CA ARG A 132 30.60 -30.78 -14.68
C ARG A 132 30.71 -29.28 -14.87
N ARG A 133 31.89 -28.73 -14.61
CA ARG A 133 32.14 -27.29 -14.74
C ARG A 133 31.67 -26.73 -16.08
N ASP A 134 30.87 -25.66 -16.01
CA ASP A 134 30.31 -24.89 -17.12
C ASP A 134 29.48 -25.69 -18.13
N VAL A 135 28.99 -26.89 -17.74
CA VAL A 135 28.06 -27.69 -18.55
C VAL A 135 26.66 -27.63 -17.93
N PRO A 136 25.67 -27.03 -18.61
CA PRO A 136 24.29 -27.03 -18.13
C PRO A 136 23.67 -28.42 -18.26
N VAL A 137 22.99 -28.88 -17.21
CA VAL A 137 22.34 -30.18 -17.16
C VAL A 137 20.86 -30.00 -16.81
N ASP A 138 19.97 -30.40 -17.72
CA ASP A 138 18.53 -30.53 -17.46
C ASP A 138 18.30 -31.77 -16.59
N ILE A 139 17.87 -31.55 -15.35
CA ILE A 139 17.83 -32.60 -14.32
C ILE A 139 16.72 -33.62 -14.59
N PHE A 140 15.60 -33.18 -15.18
CA PHE A 140 14.43 -34.05 -15.44
C PHE A 140 14.20 -34.30 -16.93
N GLY A 141 14.92 -33.62 -17.83
CA GLY A 141 14.77 -33.75 -19.28
C GLY A 141 13.52 -33.06 -19.84
N ASP A 142 12.79 -32.32 -19.01
CA ASP A 142 11.58 -31.56 -19.37
C ASP A 142 11.81 -30.03 -19.33
N GLY A 143 13.06 -29.61 -19.08
CA GLY A 143 13.47 -28.22 -18.92
C GLY A 143 13.00 -27.55 -17.63
N SER A 144 12.44 -28.30 -16.66
CA SER A 144 11.90 -27.72 -15.42
C SER A 144 12.99 -27.11 -14.52
N ILE A 145 14.18 -27.71 -14.50
CA ILE A 145 15.34 -27.20 -13.79
C ILE A 145 16.63 -27.60 -14.52
N ILE A 146 17.50 -26.62 -14.72
CA ILE A 146 18.81 -26.77 -15.34
C ILE A 146 19.86 -26.30 -14.35
N LEU A 147 20.82 -27.15 -14.01
CA LEU A 147 21.91 -26.80 -13.09
C LEU A 147 23.24 -26.73 -13.85
N THR A 148 24.06 -25.74 -13.52
CA THR A 148 25.42 -25.59 -14.06
C THR A 148 26.40 -25.42 -12.92
N LEU A 149 27.38 -26.31 -12.80
CA LEU A 149 28.46 -26.15 -11.82
C LEU A 149 29.42 -25.06 -12.31
N LYS A 150 29.65 -24.02 -11.51
CA LYS A 150 30.57 -22.92 -11.83
C LYS A 150 31.95 -23.11 -11.22
N ASP A 151 32.00 -23.62 -9.99
CA ASP A 151 33.27 -23.86 -9.30
C ASP A 151 33.16 -24.89 -8.17
N THR A 152 34.31 -25.38 -7.71
CA THR A 152 34.40 -26.19 -6.48
C THR A 152 35.49 -25.62 -5.58
N PHE A 153 35.28 -25.65 -4.27
CA PHE A 153 36.16 -25.00 -3.31
C PHE A 153 36.30 -25.79 -1.99
N VAL A 154 37.42 -25.61 -1.30
CA VAL A 154 37.63 -26.07 0.07
C VAL A 154 37.50 -24.89 1.01
N GLY A 155 36.42 -24.86 1.79
CA GLY A 155 36.18 -23.86 2.82
C GLY A 155 37.32 -23.76 3.84
N ILE A 156 37.41 -22.62 4.51
CA ILE A 156 38.39 -22.37 5.59
C ILE A 156 38.21 -23.35 6.77
N ASP A 157 37.01 -23.93 6.90
CA ASP A 157 36.66 -24.98 7.85
C ASP A 157 36.97 -26.41 7.34
N GLY A 158 37.62 -26.53 6.17
CA GLY A 158 37.99 -27.80 5.55
C GLY A 158 36.86 -28.51 4.81
N LYS A 159 35.67 -27.90 4.69
CA LYS A 159 34.51 -28.51 4.02
C LYS A 159 34.51 -28.25 2.52
N LEU A 160 34.10 -29.25 1.75
CA LEU A 160 33.92 -29.14 0.30
C LEU A 160 32.64 -28.36 -0.01
N LEU A 161 32.76 -27.42 -0.95
CA LEU A 161 31.67 -26.58 -1.43
C LEU A 161 31.60 -26.63 -2.96
N ALA A 162 30.39 -26.62 -3.50
CA ALA A 162 30.12 -26.51 -4.93
C ALA A 162 29.36 -25.22 -5.22
N LEU A 163 29.87 -24.39 -6.12
CA LEU A 163 29.17 -23.20 -6.60
C LEU A 163 28.30 -23.60 -7.78
N ILE A 164 26.98 -23.61 -7.59
CA ILE A 164 26.03 -24.09 -8.59
C ILE A 164 25.15 -22.91 -9.02
N GLU A 165 25.08 -22.69 -10.34
CA GLU A 165 24.07 -21.85 -10.98
C GLU A 165 22.82 -22.69 -11.24
N ALA A 166 21.65 -22.14 -10.91
CA ALA A 166 20.39 -22.83 -11.16
C ALA A 166 19.45 -22.00 -12.03
N HIS A 167 18.91 -22.62 -13.08
CA HIS A 167 17.81 -22.07 -13.87
C HIS A 167 16.57 -22.93 -13.67
N SER A 168 15.40 -22.32 -13.51
CA SER A 168 14.15 -23.08 -13.41
C SER A 168 13.04 -22.46 -14.25
N LYS A 169 12.20 -23.33 -14.81
CA LYS A 169 11.03 -22.97 -15.58
C LYS A 169 9.89 -22.56 -14.64
N VAL A 170 9.45 -21.33 -14.77
CA VAL A 170 8.32 -20.76 -14.03
C VAL A 170 7.09 -20.78 -14.94
N SER A 171 6.03 -21.44 -14.50
CA SER A 171 4.72 -21.47 -15.18
C SER A 171 3.59 -20.90 -14.32
N ILE A 172 3.84 -20.77 -13.02
CA ILE A 172 2.93 -20.18 -12.03
C ILE A 172 3.79 -19.29 -11.14
N LEU A 173 3.42 -18.03 -11.03
CA LEU A 173 3.96 -17.08 -10.07
C LEU A 173 3.19 -17.21 -8.77
N ARG A 174 3.90 -17.22 -7.64
CA ARG A 174 3.32 -17.28 -6.30
C ARG A 174 3.97 -16.24 -5.41
N LEU A 175 3.17 -15.63 -4.55
CA LEU A 175 3.64 -14.84 -3.43
C LEU A 175 4.20 -15.78 -2.35
N VAL A 176 5.51 -15.69 -2.10
CA VAL A 176 6.23 -16.60 -1.19
C VAL A 176 7.02 -15.86 -0.09
N SER A 177 7.19 -14.54 -0.19
CA SER A 177 7.91 -13.76 0.82
C SER A 177 7.36 -12.34 0.98
N LYS A 178 7.63 -11.73 2.14
CA LYS A 178 7.25 -10.35 2.45
C LYS A 178 7.90 -9.34 1.52
N ASP A 179 9.16 -9.54 1.16
CA ASP A 179 9.89 -8.64 0.26
C ASP A 179 9.30 -8.69 -1.14
N GLN A 180 8.98 -9.89 -1.63
CA GLN A 180 8.31 -10.07 -2.91
C GLN A 180 6.94 -9.35 -2.92
N TYR A 181 6.15 -9.50 -1.85
CA TYR A 181 4.86 -8.83 -1.74
C TYR A 181 5.00 -7.31 -1.89
N TRP A 182 5.88 -6.67 -1.13
CA TRP A 182 6.05 -5.21 -1.18
C TRP A 182 6.63 -4.72 -2.50
N ASP A 183 7.50 -5.51 -3.14
CA ASP A 183 7.98 -5.21 -4.48
C ASP A 183 6.83 -5.22 -5.49
N LEU A 184 5.93 -6.20 -5.43
CA LEU A 184 4.75 -6.22 -6.31
C LEU A 184 3.79 -5.06 -6.03
N GLN A 185 3.59 -4.65 -4.77
CA GLN A 185 2.77 -3.47 -4.45
C GLN A 185 3.36 -2.19 -5.08
N LYS A 186 4.68 -2.01 -4.98
CA LYS A 186 5.36 -0.86 -5.62
C LYS A 186 5.22 -0.90 -7.14
N LEU A 187 5.37 -2.07 -7.76
CA LEU A 187 5.20 -2.24 -9.20
C LEU A 187 3.77 -1.93 -9.64
N GLY A 188 2.75 -2.51 -8.98
CA GLY A 188 1.34 -2.30 -9.31
C GLY A 188 0.93 -0.84 -9.13
N LEU A 189 1.34 -0.20 -8.04
CA LEU A 189 1.08 1.22 -7.83
C LEU A 189 1.78 2.10 -8.89
N THR A 190 3.04 1.79 -9.24
CA THR A 190 3.78 2.50 -10.29
C THR A 190 3.04 2.41 -11.63
N MET A 191 2.65 1.21 -12.03
CA MET A 191 1.94 0.96 -13.29
C MET A 191 0.59 1.65 -13.32
N GLY A 192 -0.16 1.61 -12.22
CA GLY A 192 -1.44 2.31 -12.07
C GLY A 192 -1.33 3.82 -12.20
N ILE A 193 -0.34 4.44 -11.55
CA ILE A 193 -0.09 5.87 -11.66
C ILE A 193 0.37 6.25 -13.08
N LEU A 194 1.20 5.42 -13.72
CA LEU A 194 1.65 5.62 -15.10
C LEU A 194 0.54 5.51 -16.14
N ASP A 195 -0.49 4.71 -15.89
CA ASP A 195 -1.69 4.64 -16.74
C ASP A 195 -2.56 5.90 -16.60
N GLY A 196 -2.64 6.44 -15.39
CA GLY A 196 -3.20 7.77 -15.13
C GLY A 196 -4.71 7.85 -15.30
N VAL A 197 -5.45 6.75 -15.11
CA VAL A 197 -6.92 6.81 -15.17
C VAL A 197 -7.57 7.32 -13.88
N ARG A 198 -6.83 7.26 -12.78
CA ARG A 198 -7.20 7.84 -11.50
C ARG A 198 -6.06 8.69 -10.94
N ILE A 199 -6.34 9.96 -10.70
CA ILE A 199 -5.37 10.93 -10.18
C ILE A 199 -5.86 11.32 -8.79
N PHE A 200 -5.25 10.76 -7.75
CA PHE A 200 -5.56 11.14 -6.38
C PHE A 200 -5.09 12.57 -6.10
N LEU A 201 -5.85 13.31 -5.29
CA LEU A 201 -5.65 14.73 -5.06
C LEU A 201 -5.34 15.02 -3.59
N ALA A 202 -6.24 14.62 -2.71
CA ALA A 202 -6.14 14.88 -1.29
C ALA A 202 -6.87 13.80 -0.49
N GLU A 203 -6.32 13.51 0.66
CA GLU A 203 -7.02 12.84 1.74
C GLU A 203 -7.82 13.88 2.50
N GLU A 204 -9.10 13.60 2.73
CA GLU A 204 -10.03 14.47 3.44
C GLU A 204 -10.09 14.05 4.91
N TRP A 205 -9.92 15.02 5.79
CA TRP A 205 -10.09 14.83 7.22
C TRP A 205 -11.33 15.55 7.75
N GLU A 206 -11.88 15.00 8.82
CA GLU A 206 -12.81 15.72 9.68
C GLU A 206 -12.23 15.83 11.09
N LEU A 207 -12.56 16.91 11.77
CA LEU A 207 -12.10 17.21 13.12
C LEU A 207 -13.16 16.86 14.15
N TYR A 208 -12.81 15.98 15.10
CA TYR A 208 -13.67 15.55 16.18
C TYR A 208 -13.36 16.35 17.46
N PRO A 209 -14.34 17.03 18.07
CA PRO A 209 -14.10 17.89 19.22
C PRO A 209 -14.10 17.14 20.56
N VAL A 210 -13.10 17.43 21.39
CA VAL A 210 -12.97 16.94 22.78
C VAL A 210 -12.72 18.10 23.73
N ASN A 211 -13.33 18.09 24.92
CA ASN A 211 -12.98 19.05 25.96
C ASN A 211 -11.62 18.71 26.58
N LYS A 212 -10.59 19.49 26.25
CA LYS A 212 -9.21 19.21 26.69
C LYS A 212 -8.95 19.46 28.18
N ASN A 213 -9.84 20.20 28.85
CA ASN A 213 -9.74 20.47 30.28
C ASN A 213 -10.36 19.35 31.13
N ARG A 214 -11.20 18.51 30.54
CA ARG A 214 -11.95 17.46 31.24
C ARG A 214 -11.51 16.05 30.82
N VAL A 215 -11.05 15.87 29.59
CA VAL A 215 -10.64 14.56 29.07
C VAL A 215 -9.14 14.49 28.87
N SER A 216 -8.54 13.36 29.25
CA SER A 216 -7.13 13.04 28.99
C SER A 216 -6.96 11.56 28.65
N GLY A 217 -5.78 11.20 28.14
CA GLY A 217 -5.39 9.79 27.94
C GLY A 217 -6.01 9.11 26.72
N ILE A 218 -6.59 9.86 25.79
CA ILE A 218 -7.18 9.32 24.56
C ILE A 218 -6.07 8.71 23.66
N TYR A 219 -6.27 7.46 23.26
CA TYR A 219 -5.52 6.82 22.18
C TYR A 219 -6.27 6.97 20.87
N ALA A 220 -5.87 7.96 20.07
CA ALA A 220 -6.38 8.17 18.71
C ALA A 220 -5.57 7.36 17.70
N LEU A 221 -6.25 6.81 16.70
CA LEU A 221 -5.64 6.13 15.56
C LEU A 221 -5.27 7.15 14.49
N THR A 222 -4.19 6.90 13.75
CA THR A 222 -3.70 7.79 12.68
C THR A 222 -4.76 8.09 11.64
N ARG A 223 -5.54 7.06 11.22
CA ARG A 223 -6.57 7.19 10.18
C ARG A 223 -7.98 7.33 10.75
N ALA A 224 -8.38 6.46 11.69
CA ALA A 224 -9.73 6.50 12.27
C ALA A 224 -9.94 7.62 13.31
N GLY A 225 -8.89 8.38 13.65
CA GLY A 225 -8.94 9.40 14.68
C GLY A 225 -9.42 8.82 16.01
N ILE A 226 -10.43 9.46 16.62
CA ILE A 226 -11.03 9.01 17.88
C ILE A 226 -12.31 8.19 17.73
N ASP A 227 -12.74 7.93 16.49
CA ASP A 227 -13.94 7.14 16.18
C ASP A 227 -13.64 5.64 16.25
N ASN A 228 -13.27 5.19 17.45
CA ASN A 228 -12.91 3.81 17.74
C ASN A 228 -13.06 3.49 19.23
N ARG A 229 -13.15 2.21 19.57
CA ARG A 229 -13.29 1.74 20.95
C ARG A 229 -12.12 2.13 21.86
N TRP A 230 -10.89 2.17 21.34
CA TRP A 230 -9.70 2.40 22.13
C TRP A 230 -9.66 3.82 22.69
N SER A 231 -10.10 4.80 21.89
CA SER A 231 -10.22 6.19 22.33
C SER A 231 -11.20 6.32 23.50
N LEU A 232 -12.38 5.70 23.43
CA LEU A 232 -13.36 5.77 24.51
C LEU A 232 -12.96 4.94 25.74
N MET A 233 -12.29 3.80 25.56
CA MET A 233 -11.76 3.00 26.68
C MET A 233 -10.61 3.68 27.41
N SER A 234 -9.74 4.40 26.69
CA SER A 234 -8.56 5.06 27.26
C SER A 234 -8.87 6.45 27.83
N ALA A 235 -9.92 7.12 27.33
CA ALA A 235 -10.39 8.40 27.84
C ALA A 235 -10.64 8.36 29.36
N SER A 236 -10.08 9.35 30.05
CA SER A 236 -10.19 9.51 31.50
C SER A 236 -10.77 10.88 31.83
N THR A 237 -11.78 10.90 32.71
CA THR A 237 -12.38 12.10 33.29
C THR A 237 -12.19 12.14 34.80
N PRO A 238 -12.18 13.32 35.45
CA PRO A 238 -11.98 13.44 36.91
C PRO A 238 -13.01 12.70 37.77
N ASP A 239 -14.24 12.54 37.27
CA ASP A 239 -15.35 11.87 37.96
C ASP A 239 -15.56 10.42 37.52
N GLY A 240 -14.78 9.94 36.53
CA GLY A 240 -14.95 8.61 35.94
C GLY A 240 -16.24 8.45 35.14
N HIS A 241 -16.92 9.54 34.81
CA HIS A 241 -18.08 9.57 33.93
C HIS A 241 -17.73 10.27 32.61
N LEU A 242 -17.80 9.55 31.50
CA LEU A 242 -17.52 10.05 30.16
C LEU A 242 -18.82 10.31 29.40
N ASN A 243 -19.10 11.58 29.10
CA ASN A 243 -20.28 12.03 28.37
C ASN A 243 -19.94 12.21 26.89
N VAL A 244 -20.49 11.37 26.03
CA VAL A 244 -20.24 11.35 24.59
C VAL A 244 -21.47 11.84 23.85
N SER A 245 -21.31 12.66 22.83
CA SER A 245 -22.43 13.15 22.03
C SER A 245 -22.41 12.60 20.62
N PHE A 246 -23.58 12.17 20.13
CA PHE A 246 -23.85 11.97 18.70
C PHE A 246 -24.71 13.12 18.16
N LEU A 247 -24.46 13.55 16.91
CA LEU A 247 -25.36 14.49 16.22
C LEU A 247 -26.54 13.73 15.61
N THR A 248 -27.66 13.72 16.31
CA THR A 248 -28.90 13.06 15.89
C THR A 248 -30.10 13.66 16.63
N SER A 249 -31.27 13.62 16.02
CA SER A 249 -32.48 14.26 16.57
C SER A 249 -33.63 13.29 16.88
N ASP A 250 -33.56 12.05 16.37
CA ASP A 250 -34.68 11.10 16.35
C ASP A 250 -34.30 9.71 16.88
N ARG A 251 -33.06 9.23 16.68
CA ARG A 251 -32.56 7.99 17.33
C ARG A 251 -31.03 7.96 17.43
N LEU A 252 -30.50 7.41 18.52
CA LEU A 252 -29.04 7.26 18.73
C LEU A 252 -28.42 6.10 17.91
N LEU A 253 -29.14 4.99 17.76
CA LEU A 253 -28.69 3.77 17.09
C LEU A 253 -29.67 3.43 15.95
N TRP A 254 -29.17 3.19 14.74
CA TRP A 254 -30.00 3.03 13.55
C TRP A 254 -30.17 1.58 13.13
N SER A 255 -29.11 0.79 13.24
CA SER A 255 -29.13 -0.62 12.87
C SER A 255 -29.79 -1.50 13.92
N PRO A 256 -30.46 -2.59 13.50
CA PRO A 256 -30.92 -3.64 14.39
C PRO A 256 -29.75 -4.43 14.97
N TRP A 257 -29.76 -4.68 16.28
CA TRP A 257 -28.70 -5.46 16.94
C TRP A 257 -29.10 -6.93 16.93
N ASN A 258 -28.46 -7.75 16.11
CA ASN A 258 -28.71 -9.19 16.01
C ASN A 258 -27.41 -9.97 15.73
N PRO A 259 -27.42 -11.31 15.82
CA PRO A 259 -26.23 -12.13 15.70
C PRO A 259 -25.40 -12.01 14.41
N LEU A 260 -25.93 -11.39 13.34
CA LEU A 260 -25.18 -11.15 12.10
C LEU A 260 -24.49 -9.79 12.06
N ASN A 261 -24.83 -8.86 12.95
CA ASN A 261 -24.12 -7.59 13.17
C ASN A 261 -23.91 -6.70 11.91
N SER A 262 -24.95 -6.46 11.10
CA SER A 262 -24.93 -5.38 10.10
C SER A 262 -25.19 -4.02 10.76
N LEU A 263 -24.17 -3.50 11.45
CA LEU A 263 -24.26 -2.31 12.29
C LEU A 263 -23.78 -1.05 11.55
N ASP A 264 -24.53 0.05 11.66
CA ASP A 264 -24.09 1.39 11.32
C ASP A 264 -22.95 1.85 12.24
N SER A 265 -22.26 2.93 11.88
CA SER A 265 -21.07 3.41 12.60
C SER A 265 -21.30 3.65 14.09
N ASN A 266 -22.42 4.29 14.47
CA ASN A 266 -22.71 4.56 15.88
C ASN A 266 -23.04 3.27 16.63
N SER A 267 -23.84 2.40 16.01
CA SER A 267 -24.15 1.07 16.56
C SER A 267 -22.90 0.22 16.74
N TYR A 268 -21.99 0.22 15.78
CA TYR A 268 -20.73 -0.51 15.84
C TYR A 268 -19.82 0.01 16.97
N LEU A 269 -19.70 1.33 17.12
CA LEU A 269 -18.89 1.93 18.19
C LEU A 269 -19.39 1.50 19.58
N VAL A 270 -20.70 1.59 19.82
CA VAL A 270 -21.28 1.15 21.11
C VAL A 270 -21.18 -0.36 21.27
N TRP A 271 -21.47 -1.15 20.22
CA TRP A 271 -21.33 -2.62 20.23
C TRP A 271 -19.90 -3.06 20.59
N SER A 272 -18.90 -2.40 20.02
CA SER A 272 -17.49 -2.69 20.27
C SER A 272 -17.03 -2.41 21.70
N LEU A 273 -17.78 -1.62 22.49
CA LEU A 273 -17.53 -1.41 23.92
C LEU A 273 -18.21 -2.48 24.79
N VAL A 274 -19.32 -3.04 24.31
CA VAL A 274 -20.07 -4.09 25.03
C VAL A 274 -19.64 -5.51 24.65
N SER A 275 -18.99 -5.69 23.50
CA SER A 275 -18.47 -6.98 23.03
C SER A 275 -16.96 -6.99 22.89
N ASP A 276 -16.34 -8.13 23.21
CA ASP A 276 -14.98 -8.41 22.79
C ASP A 276 -14.95 -9.32 21.56
N SER A 277 -13.74 -9.49 21.00
CA SER A 277 -13.43 -10.40 19.90
C SER A 277 -12.16 -11.18 20.24
N GLY A 278 -11.92 -12.29 19.56
CA GLY A 278 -10.70 -13.09 19.74
C GLY A 278 -9.41 -12.31 19.45
N GLY A 279 -9.45 -11.35 18.52
CA GLY A 279 -8.34 -10.46 18.19
C GLY A 279 -8.82 -9.13 17.58
N TYR A 280 -7.90 -8.18 17.43
CA TYR A 280 -8.14 -6.85 16.86
C TYR A 280 -6.98 -6.38 16.00
N TYR A 281 -7.26 -5.52 15.01
CA TYR A 281 -6.21 -4.74 14.38
C TYR A 281 -5.62 -3.71 15.35
N GLY A 282 -4.29 -3.62 15.34
CA GLY A 282 -3.51 -2.68 16.12
C GLY A 282 -3.34 -1.33 15.45
N PHE A 283 -2.67 -0.43 16.17
CA PHE A 283 -2.32 0.91 15.67
C PHE A 283 -1.25 0.86 14.57
N ASP A 284 -0.62 -0.30 14.39
CA ASP A 284 0.34 -0.65 13.34
C ASP A 284 -0.30 -1.29 12.10
N GLY A 285 -1.64 -1.47 12.09
CA GLY A 285 -2.37 -2.12 10.99
C GLY A 285 -2.24 -3.64 10.95
N PHE A 286 -1.56 -4.28 11.91
CA PHE A 286 -1.47 -5.74 12.02
C PHE A 286 -2.58 -6.32 12.89
N TYR A 287 -2.98 -7.57 12.65
CA TYR A 287 -3.93 -8.26 13.50
C TYR A 287 -3.25 -8.86 14.73
N HIS A 288 -3.77 -8.58 15.93
CA HIS A 288 -3.18 -8.99 17.21
C HIS A 288 -4.15 -9.83 18.06
N PRO A 289 -3.62 -10.80 18.83
CA PRO A 289 -4.35 -11.51 19.88
C PRO A 289 -5.04 -10.56 20.87
N TYR A 290 -6.27 -10.88 21.27
CA TYR A 290 -6.99 -10.17 22.34
C TYR A 290 -7.66 -11.13 23.32
N ARG A 291 -8.77 -11.80 22.95
CA ARG A 291 -9.39 -12.88 23.77
C ARG A 291 -8.96 -14.29 23.38
N CYS A 292 -8.22 -14.44 22.27
CA CYS A 292 -7.61 -15.69 21.88
C CYS A 292 -6.13 -15.48 21.53
N THR A 293 -5.32 -16.52 21.72
CA THR A 293 -3.99 -16.66 21.12
C THR A 293 -4.00 -17.78 20.10
N TRP A 294 -3.05 -17.79 19.19
CA TRP A 294 -2.97 -18.80 18.14
C TRP A 294 -1.54 -19.18 17.78
N THR A 295 -1.40 -20.42 17.30
CA THR A 295 -0.21 -20.93 16.61
C THR A 295 -0.62 -21.41 15.23
N VAL A 296 -0.01 -20.86 14.18
CA VAL A 296 -0.25 -21.23 12.78
C VAL A 296 0.84 -22.18 12.33
N GLU A 297 0.44 -23.34 11.79
CA GLU A 297 1.32 -24.31 11.15
C GLU A 297 0.91 -24.41 9.67
N ARG A 298 1.80 -24.06 8.75
CA ARG A 298 1.61 -24.24 7.30
C ARG A 298 2.21 -25.56 6.84
N GLY A 299 1.56 -26.26 5.93
CA GLY A 299 2.05 -27.54 5.41
C GLY A 299 0.95 -28.45 4.88
N ASN A 300 1.32 -29.67 4.49
CA ASN A 300 0.36 -30.67 4.04
C ASN A 300 -0.10 -31.53 5.22
N PHE A 301 -1.28 -31.20 5.76
CA PHE A 301 -1.88 -31.95 6.87
C PHE A 301 -2.98 -32.87 6.38
N VAL A 302 -3.08 -34.07 6.94
CA VAL A 302 -4.23 -34.95 6.72
C VAL A 302 -5.28 -34.65 7.77
N VAL A 303 -6.49 -34.29 7.33
CA VAL A 303 -7.61 -34.00 8.23
C VAL A 303 -7.96 -35.26 9.03
N PRO A 304 -7.84 -35.24 10.36
CA PRO A 304 -8.05 -36.42 11.20
C PRO A 304 -9.52 -36.76 11.35
N ASN A 305 -9.83 -38.00 11.75
CA ASN A 305 -11.22 -38.48 11.86
C ASN A 305 -12.04 -37.79 12.97
N ASN A 306 -11.38 -37.16 13.94
CA ASN A 306 -11.99 -36.39 15.02
C ASN A 306 -12.04 -34.87 14.71
N ALA A 307 -11.63 -34.44 13.51
CA ALA A 307 -11.91 -33.09 13.03
C ALA A 307 -13.32 -33.07 12.41
N VAL A 308 -14.22 -32.30 13.02
CA VAL A 308 -15.65 -32.29 12.70
C VAL A 308 -16.09 -30.95 12.13
N ILE A 309 -17.12 -30.96 11.29
CA ILE A 309 -17.94 -29.79 10.95
C ILE A 309 -19.39 -30.07 11.38
N TYR A 310 -20.21 -29.03 11.46
CA TYR A 310 -21.61 -29.19 11.86
C TYR A 310 -22.52 -29.41 10.63
N ASN A 311 -23.51 -30.29 10.77
CA ASN A 311 -24.62 -30.45 9.86
C ASN A 311 -25.91 -30.47 10.68
N GLN A 312 -26.93 -29.71 10.31
CA GLN A 312 -28.06 -29.50 11.22
C GLN A 312 -28.89 -30.76 11.45
N THR A 313 -28.88 -31.70 10.50
CA THR A 313 -29.65 -32.96 10.60
C THR A 313 -28.84 -34.08 11.24
N ARG A 314 -27.51 -34.04 11.16
CA ARG A 314 -26.61 -35.13 11.57
C ARG A 314 -25.72 -34.79 12.75
N GLY A 315 -25.64 -33.51 13.14
CA GLY A 315 -24.77 -32.99 14.18
C GLY A 315 -23.33 -32.85 13.69
N TRP A 316 -22.39 -33.05 14.61
CA TRP A 316 -20.95 -33.03 14.30
C TRP A 316 -20.55 -34.25 13.47
N ILE A 317 -20.12 -34.01 12.24
CA ILE A 317 -19.70 -35.03 11.27
C ILE A 317 -18.29 -34.76 10.77
N SER A 318 -17.57 -35.80 10.33
CA SER A 318 -16.20 -35.68 9.81
C SER A 318 -16.10 -35.98 8.30
N PRO A 319 -16.83 -35.28 7.42
CA PRO A 319 -16.92 -35.59 5.98
C PRO A 319 -15.59 -35.36 5.24
N ASN A 320 -14.67 -34.61 5.84
CA ASN A 320 -13.38 -34.28 5.27
C ASN A 320 -12.24 -35.17 5.78
N THR A 321 -12.53 -36.22 6.56
CA THR A 321 -11.51 -37.17 7.04
C THR A 321 -10.65 -37.68 5.89
N GLY A 322 -9.33 -37.60 6.05
CA GLY A 322 -8.36 -38.04 5.03
C GLY A 322 -8.12 -37.05 3.89
N LYS A 323 -8.84 -35.92 3.83
CA LYS A 323 -8.51 -34.83 2.89
C LYS A 323 -7.26 -34.09 3.33
N ASN A 324 -6.62 -33.39 2.38
CA ASN A 324 -5.47 -32.54 2.67
C ASN A 324 -5.92 -31.14 3.07
N ALA A 325 -5.31 -30.60 4.12
CA ALA A 325 -5.38 -29.21 4.57
C ALA A 325 -4.01 -28.55 4.35
N THR A 326 -4.00 -27.26 4.01
CA THR A 326 -2.76 -26.47 3.78
C THR A 326 -2.31 -25.73 5.04
N VAL A 327 -3.21 -25.61 6.02
CA VAL A 327 -2.95 -24.97 7.30
C VAL A 327 -3.66 -25.69 8.44
N LYS A 328 -2.98 -25.71 9.58
CA LYS A 328 -3.51 -26.12 10.87
C LYS A 328 -3.28 -24.97 11.84
N ILE A 329 -4.33 -24.49 12.48
CA ILE A 329 -4.23 -23.39 13.46
C ILE A 329 -4.76 -23.86 14.80
N THR A 330 -3.99 -23.65 15.85
CA THR A 330 -4.38 -23.99 17.23
C THR A 330 -4.70 -22.72 17.99
N TYR A 331 -5.94 -22.58 18.45
CA TYR A 331 -6.41 -21.46 19.26
C TYR A 331 -6.56 -21.84 20.72
N HIS A 332 -6.17 -20.92 21.61
CA HIS A 332 -6.54 -20.92 23.02
C HIS A 332 -7.31 -19.63 23.32
N CYS A 333 -8.51 -19.73 23.88
CA CYS A 333 -9.45 -18.63 24.02
C CYS A 333 -10.00 -18.49 25.44
N ASP A 334 -10.15 -17.25 25.89
CA ASP A 334 -10.91 -16.89 27.08
C ASP A 334 -12.27 -16.34 26.66
N PHE A 335 -13.34 -17.08 26.97
CA PHE A 335 -14.71 -16.64 26.72
C PHE A 335 -15.23 -15.67 27.80
N GLY A 336 -14.56 -15.63 28.97
CA GLY A 336 -14.86 -14.77 30.10
C GLY A 336 -16.22 -15.05 30.73
N GLN A 337 -16.75 -14.06 31.44
CA GLN A 337 -18.12 -14.04 31.95
C GLN A 337 -19.01 -13.22 31.02
N TRP A 338 -20.17 -13.75 30.66
CA TRP A 338 -21.22 -13.02 29.95
C TRP A 338 -21.87 -11.99 30.88
N HIS A 339 -22.43 -10.92 30.31
CA HIS A 339 -23.06 -9.84 31.08
C HIS A 339 -24.25 -10.28 31.94
N ASN A 340 -24.88 -11.43 31.62
CA ASN A 340 -25.91 -12.07 32.43
C ASN A 340 -25.36 -12.80 33.68
N GLY A 341 -24.04 -12.79 33.90
CA GLY A 341 -23.36 -13.41 35.02
C GLY A 341 -22.93 -14.87 34.80
N ILE A 342 -23.27 -15.48 33.66
CA ILE A 342 -22.87 -16.84 33.32
C ILE A 342 -21.43 -16.89 32.81
N SER A 343 -20.62 -17.84 33.30
CA SER A 343 -19.29 -18.09 32.73
C SER A 343 -19.40 -18.73 31.35
N GLY A 344 -18.68 -18.16 30.39
CA GLY A 344 -18.49 -18.71 29.06
C GLY A 344 -17.57 -19.93 29.06
N GLY A 345 -17.74 -20.80 28.07
CA GLY A 345 -16.94 -22.02 27.92
C GLY A 345 -17.03 -22.63 26.52
N MET A 346 -16.46 -23.82 26.37
CA MET A 346 -16.40 -24.51 25.07
C MET A 346 -17.78 -24.82 24.44
N ASP A 347 -18.82 -24.94 25.25
CA ASP A 347 -20.19 -25.09 24.73
C ASP A 347 -20.65 -23.82 24.02
N ASP A 348 -20.19 -22.63 24.44
CA ASP A 348 -20.48 -21.37 23.74
C ASP A 348 -19.93 -21.36 22.32
N LEU A 349 -18.65 -21.72 22.18
CA LEU A 349 -17.97 -21.79 20.88
C LEU A 349 -18.58 -22.85 19.96
N LYS A 350 -18.80 -24.08 20.46
CA LYS A 350 -19.35 -25.17 19.65
C LYS A 350 -20.71 -24.82 19.08
N ASN A 351 -21.59 -24.29 19.92
CA ASN A 351 -22.94 -23.92 19.49
C ASN A 351 -22.96 -22.68 18.61
N TYR A 352 -22.05 -21.72 18.82
CA TYR A 352 -21.87 -20.62 17.88
C TYR A 352 -21.48 -21.12 16.48
N ILE A 353 -20.48 -22.00 16.38
CA ILE A 353 -20.10 -22.61 15.11
C ILE A 353 -21.27 -23.41 14.51
N ALA A 354 -22.01 -24.17 15.32
CA ALA A 354 -23.19 -24.90 14.86
C ALA A 354 -24.25 -23.95 14.28
N PHE A 355 -24.52 -22.82 14.94
CA PHE A 355 -25.41 -21.77 14.45
C PHE A 355 -24.95 -21.25 13.07
N LEU A 356 -23.66 -20.95 12.89
CA LEU A 356 -23.14 -20.48 11.60
C LEU A 356 -23.36 -21.49 10.46
N TYR A 357 -23.09 -22.78 10.71
CA TYR A 357 -23.30 -23.83 9.70
C TYR A 357 -24.79 -24.03 9.38
N THR A 358 -25.65 -24.04 10.40
CA THR A 358 -27.10 -24.16 10.24
C THR A 358 -27.65 -23.05 9.35
N TRP A 359 -27.26 -21.80 9.59
CA TRP A 359 -27.78 -20.67 8.82
C TRP A 359 -27.06 -20.42 7.48
N GLY A 360 -25.85 -20.96 7.32
CA GLY A 360 -25.05 -20.84 6.09
C GLY A 360 -25.35 -21.89 5.02
N TYR A 361 -25.82 -23.08 5.39
CA TYR A 361 -26.06 -24.19 4.45
C TYR A 361 -27.53 -24.57 4.37
N ARG A 362 -28.01 -24.78 3.13
CA ARG A 362 -29.35 -25.31 2.88
C ARG A 362 -29.29 -26.84 2.93
N ASP A 363 -29.70 -27.45 4.04
CA ASP A 363 -29.59 -28.90 4.21
C ASP A 363 -30.76 -29.67 3.55
N PHE A 364 -31.93 -29.03 3.37
CA PHE A 364 -33.07 -29.63 2.65
C PHE A 364 -33.95 -28.57 1.95
N ASP A 365 -34.87 -29.03 1.09
CA ASP A 365 -35.80 -28.12 0.41
C ASP A 365 -36.84 -27.56 1.39
N GLY A 366 -37.02 -26.24 1.38
CA GLY A 366 -37.87 -25.52 2.34
C GLY A 366 -37.27 -25.36 3.74
N ASP A 367 -35.96 -25.53 3.91
CA ASP A 367 -35.25 -25.35 5.18
C ASP A 367 -35.50 -23.96 5.82
N PRO A 368 -36.20 -23.90 6.97
CA PRO A 368 -36.52 -22.62 7.61
C PRO A 368 -35.33 -22.02 8.38
N TYR A 369 -34.25 -22.79 8.57
CA TYR A 369 -33.03 -22.34 9.25
C TYR A 369 -31.95 -21.88 8.28
N TYR A 370 -32.28 -21.63 7.02
CA TYR A 370 -31.35 -21.15 6.00
C TYR A 370 -31.65 -19.70 5.62
N ASP A 371 -30.65 -18.81 5.71
CA ASP A 371 -30.81 -17.39 5.35
C ASP A 371 -29.61 -16.79 4.61
N GLN A 372 -29.02 -17.55 3.66
CA GLN A 372 -27.96 -17.08 2.74
C GLN A 372 -26.95 -16.11 3.39
N LEU A 373 -26.38 -16.49 4.54
CA LEU A 373 -25.51 -15.62 5.32
C LEU A 373 -24.24 -15.27 4.53
N ARG A 374 -24.20 -14.07 3.95
CA ARG A 374 -23.15 -13.61 3.03
C ARG A 374 -21.77 -13.54 3.70
N ASP A 375 -21.71 -13.17 4.98
CA ASP A 375 -20.45 -12.89 5.69
C ASP A 375 -19.65 -14.15 6.05
N PHE A 376 -20.31 -15.31 6.18
CA PHE A 376 -19.66 -16.59 6.51
C PHE A 376 -19.49 -17.50 5.30
N TRP A 377 -19.99 -17.09 4.12
CA TRP A 377 -19.87 -17.87 2.88
C TRP A 377 -18.42 -18.10 2.48
N ASP A 378 -17.52 -17.18 2.80
CA ASP A 378 -16.12 -17.33 2.40
C ASP A 378 -15.37 -18.32 3.30
N VAL A 379 -15.45 -18.15 4.63
CA VAL A 379 -14.66 -18.97 5.57
C VAL A 379 -15.12 -20.43 5.69
N LEU A 380 -16.44 -20.70 5.70
CA LEU A 380 -16.95 -22.04 5.99
C LEU A 380 -16.55 -23.10 4.93
N PRO A 381 -16.61 -22.81 3.61
CA PRO A 381 -16.09 -23.70 2.58
C PRO A 381 -14.58 -23.97 2.67
N HIS A 382 -13.82 -23.01 3.18
CA HIS A 382 -12.37 -23.13 3.39
C HIS A 382 -12.02 -23.87 4.69
N THR A 383 -13.00 -24.10 5.56
CA THR A 383 -12.84 -24.80 6.84
C THR A 383 -13.13 -26.30 6.72
N LEU A 384 -12.09 -27.12 6.82
CA LEU A 384 -12.17 -28.57 6.63
C LEU A 384 -12.58 -29.33 7.89
N GLY A 385 -12.36 -28.76 9.09
CA GLY A 385 -12.87 -29.34 10.33
C GLY A 385 -12.22 -28.78 11.59
N PHE A 386 -12.90 -28.98 12.71
CA PHE A 386 -12.52 -28.53 14.05
C PHE A 386 -12.19 -29.73 14.95
N GLN A 387 -11.07 -29.67 15.68
CA GLN A 387 -10.82 -30.53 16.83
C GLN A 387 -10.95 -29.70 18.11
N TRP A 388 -11.75 -30.17 19.05
CA TRP A 388 -11.98 -29.46 20.30
C TRP A 388 -10.87 -29.70 21.32
N LEU A 389 -10.38 -28.63 21.94
CA LEU A 389 -9.47 -28.65 23.08
C LEU A 389 -10.25 -28.33 24.37
N GLN A 390 -9.55 -28.26 25.50
CA GLN A 390 -10.15 -27.89 26.78
C GLN A 390 -10.54 -26.40 26.82
N ASP A 391 -9.69 -25.54 26.27
CA ASP A 391 -9.77 -24.07 26.32
C ASP A 391 -9.69 -23.43 24.92
N GLY A 392 -10.04 -24.19 23.87
CA GLY A 392 -9.99 -23.70 22.51
C GLY A 392 -10.20 -24.81 21.48
N TYR A 393 -9.59 -24.66 20.31
CA TYR A 393 -9.80 -25.56 19.19
C TYR A 393 -8.64 -25.56 18.21
N VAL A 394 -8.51 -26.65 17.46
CA VAL A 394 -7.68 -26.72 16.26
C VAL A 394 -8.59 -26.64 15.05
N VAL A 395 -8.27 -25.80 14.08
CA VAL A 395 -8.95 -25.75 12.78
C VAL A 395 -8.01 -26.20 11.68
N TYR A 396 -8.54 -27.00 10.75
CA TYR A 396 -7.88 -27.40 9.52
C TYR A 396 -8.48 -26.62 8.37
N GLY A 397 -7.66 -25.90 7.61
CA GLY A 397 -8.08 -25.02 6.52
C GLY A 397 -7.35 -25.31 5.21
N ASN A 398 -7.87 -24.76 4.11
CA ASN A 398 -7.21 -24.84 2.79
C ASN A 398 -6.85 -23.47 2.18
N TYR A 399 -7.27 -22.36 2.78
CA TYR A 399 -6.82 -21.00 2.51
C TYR A 399 -5.69 -20.57 3.47
N THR A 400 -4.70 -19.84 2.97
CA THR A 400 -3.68 -19.15 3.77
C THR A 400 -3.35 -17.80 3.15
N HIS A 401 -3.30 -16.73 3.96
CA HIS A 401 -2.75 -15.45 3.51
C HIS A 401 -1.26 -15.65 3.16
N PRO A 402 -0.75 -15.13 2.03
CA PRO A 402 0.55 -15.54 1.49
C PRO A 402 1.75 -15.23 2.41
N ILE A 403 1.69 -14.15 3.20
CA ILE A 403 2.87 -13.64 3.93
C ILE A 403 2.63 -13.32 5.42
N ASP A 404 1.41 -13.50 5.92
CA ASP A 404 1.09 -13.21 7.32
C ASP A 404 0.25 -14.32 7.95
N ASP A 405 0.80 -14.91 9.01
CA ASP A 405 0.14 -15.91 9.82
C ASP A 405 -0.98 -15.31 10.67
N ASN A 406 -0.88 -14.05 11.09
CA ASN A 406 -1.93 -13.42 11.89
C ASN A 406 -3.19 -13.15 11.05
N VAL A 407 -3.04 -12.75 9.78
CA VAL A 407 -4.18 -12.65 8.85
C VAL A 407 -4.76 -14.03 8.54
N THR A 408 -3.90 -15.04 8.38
CA THR A 408 -4.35 -16.44 8.23
C THR A 408 -5.14 -16.90 9.47
N ALA A 409 -4.70 -16.53 10.67
CA ALA A 409 -5.41 -16.84 11.90
C ALA A 409 -6.74 -16.09 11.99
N GLN A 410 -6.76 -14.77 11.75
CA GLN A 410 -7.99 -13.99 11.69
C GLN A 410 -9.05 -14.64 10.80
N TYR A 411 -8.65 -15.11 9.61
CA TYR A 411 -9.55 -15.75 8.66
C TYR A 411 -10.31 -16.95 9.25
N TYR A 412 -9.67 -17.75 10.13
CA TYR A 412 -10.30 -18.91 10.79
C TYR A 412 -10.59 -18.70 12.28
N LEU A 413 -10.71 -17.44 12.72
CA LEU A 413 -10.99 -17.12 14.11
C LEU A 413 -12.50 -17.11 14.36
N PHE A 414 -12.98 -18.18 15.00
CA PHE A 414 -14.35 -18.32 15.47
C PHE A 414 -14.39 -17.95 16.95
N TYR A 415 -15.05 -16.84 17.27
CA TYR A 415 -15.24 -16.38 18.64
C TYR A 415 -16.70 -15.92 18.84
N PRO A 416 -17.45 -16.53 19.79
CA PRO A 416 -18.83 -16.14 20.04
C PRO A 416 -18.91 -14.74 20.67
N GLN A 417 -19.85 -13.92 20.22
CA GLN A 417 -20.11 -12.59 20.81
C GLN A 417 -21.37 -12.56 21.68
N PHE A 418 -22.14 -13.66 21.69
CA PHE A 418 -23.31 -13.88 22.54
C PHE A 418 -23.20 -15.24 23.24
N PRO A 419 -23.88 -15.45 24.38
CA PRO A 419 -23.98 -16.79 24.98
C PRO A 419 -24.74 -17.75 24.04
N TRP A 420 -24.38 -19.04 24.01
CA TRP A 420 -24.91 -19.96 22.99
C TRP A 420 -26.43 -20.12 22.97
N GLU A 421 -27.06 -20.14 24.14
CA GLU A 421 -28.50 -20.29 24.31
C GLU A 421 -29.26 -19.15 23.62
N LEU A 422 -28.66 -17.96 23.54
CA LEU A 422 -29.24 -16.80 22.90
C LEU A 422 -29.24 -16.98 21.37
N TYR A 423 -28.14 -17.48 20.77
CA TYR A 423 -28.11 -17.82 19.34
C TYR A 423 -29.24 -18.79 18.96
N TRP A 424 -29.49 -19.81 19.80
CA TRP A 424 -30.56 -20.78 19.54
C TRP A 424 -31.96 -20.21 19.72
N ALA A 425 -32.22 -19.49 20.81
CA ALA A 425 -33.53 -18.89 21.03
C ALA A 425 -33.87 -17.90 19.91
N ILE A 426 -32.88 -17.14 19.45
CA ILE A 426 -33.00 -16.25 18.29
C ILE A 426 -33.27 -17.05 17.01
N GLY A 427 -32.53 -18.12 16.76
CA GLY A 427 -32.77 -18.99 15.60
C GLY A 427 -34.17 -19.58 15.58
N GLU A 428 -34.68 -20.05 16.72
CA GLU A 428 -36.05 -20.56 16.87
C GLU A 428 -37.11 -19.48 16.65
N LEU A 429 -36.86 -18.26 17.13
CA LEU A 429 -37.76 -17.13 16.90
C LEU A 429 -37.90 -16.81 15.41
N VAL A 430 -36.78 -16.78 14.68
CA VAL A 430 -36.74 -16.47 13.25
C VAL A 430 -37.32 -17.61 12.41
N ALA A 431 -36.89 -18.85 12.65
CA ALA A 431 -37.30 -20.00 11.85
C ALA A 431 -38.70 -20.53 12.19
N ASN A 432 -39.13 -20.43 13.46
CA ASN A 432 -40.27 -21.18 13.98
C ASN A 432 -41.09 -20.43 15.07
N GLY A 433 -41.06 -19.09 15.11
CA GLY A 433 -41.72 -18.30 16.15
C GLY A 433 -43.20 -18.63 16.39
N GLN A 434 -43.95 -18.99 15.34
CA GLN A 434 -45.38 -19.34 15.44
C GLN A 434 -45.63 -20.57 16.32
N ALA A 435 -44.70 -21.54 16.38
CA ALA A 435 -44.80 -22.69 17.27
C ALA A 435 -44.77 -22.30 18.76
N TYR A 436 -44.27 -21.10 19.06
CA TYR A 436 -44.17 -20.53 20.41
C TYR A 436 -45.24 -19.47 20.69
N GLY A 437 -46.24 -19.33 19.82
CA GLY A 437 -47.31 -18.33 19.96
C GLY A 437 -46.87 -16.90 19.63
N VAL A 438 -45.79 -16.73 18.87
CA VAL A 438 -45.37 -15.44 18.33
C VAL A 438 -46.06 -15.21 16.99
N SER A 439 -46.82 -14.11 16.88
CA SER A 439 -47.55 -13.77 15.65
C SER A 439 -46.69 -13.04 14.61
N ASN A 440 -45.62 -12.37 15.03
CA ASN A 440 -44.72 -11.62 14.17
C ASN A 440 -43.73 -12.56 13.45
N SER A 441 -43.23 -12.14 12.30
CA SER A 441 -42.17 -12.83 11.56
C SER A 441 -40.93 -11.95 11.51
N TYR A 442 -39.79 -12.53 11.88
CA TYR A 442 -38.51 -11.84 11.96
C TYR A 442 -37.51 -12.42 10.99
N TYR A 443 -36.53 -11.61 10.60
CA TYR A 443 -35.44 -12.00 9.71
C TYR A 443 -34.12 -11.41 10.21
N PHE A 444 -33.00 -11.94 9.76
CA PHE A 444 -31.70 -11.33 10.09
C PHE A 444 -31.31 -10.20 9.12
N VAL A 445 -31.73 -10.31 7.85
CA VAL A 445 -31.34 -9.44 6.71
C VAL A 445 -32.56 -8.70 6.12
N ASP A 446 -32.32 -7.57 5.46
CA ASP A 446 -33.31 -6.56 5.04
C ASP A 446 -33.87 -6.71 3.61
N TRP A 447 -33.29 -7.59 2.78
CA TRP A 447 -33.68 -7.73 1.36
C TRP A 447 -34.93 -8.59 1.11
N LYS A 448 -35.56 -9.12 2.16
CA LYS A 448 -36.83 -9.85 2.07
C LYS A 448 -38.00 -8.87 2.11
N ASP A 449 -38.87 -8.91 1.11
CA ASP A 449 -39.98 -7.96 0.94
C ASP A 449 -40.96 -8.04 2.13
N GLY A 450 -41.18 -6.92 2.84
CA GLY A 450 -41.99 -6.88 4.08
C GLY A 450 -41.32 -7.41 5.35
N ALA A 451 -40.00 -7.66 5.35
CA ALA A 451 -39.28 -8.23 6.48
C ALA A 451 -39.01 -7.24 7.62
N GLN A 452 -39.27 -7.68 8.85
CA GLN A 452 -38.86 -6.99 10.08
C GLN A 452 -37.55 -7.62 10.58
N GLN A 453 -36.44 -6.88 10.52
CA GLN A 453 -35.18 -7.37 11.07
C GLN A 453 -35.27 -7.50 12.59
N LEU A 454 -34.81 -8.64 13.11
CA LEU A 454 -34.71 -8.86 14.55
C LEU A 454 -33.76 -7.82 15.15
N ASP A 455 -34.15 -7.25 16.28
CA ASP A 455 -33.40 -6.20 16.98
C ASP A 455 -33.49 -6.47 18.49
N LEU A 456 -32.35 -6.79 19.11
CA LEU A 456 -32.24 -7.12 20.53
C LEU A 456 -32.40 -5.90 21.45
N LEU A 457 -32.52 -4.70 20.89
CA LEU A 457 -32.87 -3.46 21.61
C LEU A 457 -34.38 -3.16 21.57
N ASN A 458 -35.14 -3.81 20.69
CA ASN A 458 -36.57 -3.52 20.52
C ASN A 458 -37.41 -4.31 21.52
N GLY A 459 -38.10 -3.61 22.42
CA GLY A 459 -38.89 -4.23 23.48
C GLY A 459 -39.97 -5.22 23.01
N THR A 460 -40.57 -5.01 21.82
CA THR A 460 -41.52 -5.97 21.23
C THR A 460 -40.82 -7.24 20.79
N HIS A 461 -39.68 -7.12 20.12
CA HIS A 461 -38.90 -8.27 19.66
C HIS A 461 -38.38 -9.07 20.86
N CYS A 462 -37.87 -8.38 21.87
CA CYS A 462 -37.42 -9.00 23.12
C CYS A 462 -38.57 -9.72 23.84
N GLY A 463 -39.76 -9.13 23.88
CA GLY A 463 -40.92 -9.80 24.48
C GLY A 463 -41.33 -11.09 23.74
N ASP A 464 -41.21 -11.12 22.41
CA ASP A 464 -41.44 -12.34 21.64
C ASP A 464 -40.31 -13.37 21.84
N LEU A 465 -39.06 -12.92 21.96
CA LEU A 465 -37.91 -13.78 22.29
C LEU A 465 -38.04 -14.40 23.68
N GLU A 466 -38.52 -13.65 24.68
CA GLU A 466 -38.78 -14.17 26.05
C GLU A 466 -39.79 -15.33 26.02
N LYS A 467 -40.82 -15.28 25.17
CA LYS A 467 -41.80 -16.37 25.02
C LYS A 467 -41.12 -17.65 24.52
N VAL A 468 -40.29 -17.52 23.48
CA VAL A 468 -39.51 -18.63 22.91
C VAL A 468 -38.58 -19.21 23.98
N MET A 469 -37.79 -18.37 24.65
CA MET A 469 -36.87 -18.79 25.71
C MET A 469 -37.59 -19.50 26.86
N SER A 470 -38.73 -18.97 27.31
CA SER A 470 -39.52 -19.55 28.40
C SER A 470 -40.09 -20.92 28.03
N ALA A 471 -40.53 -21.09 26.78
CA ALA A 471 -41.02 -22.35 26.27
C ALA A 471 -39.89 -23.39 26.14
N ILE A 472 -38.73 -22.99 25.62
CA ILE A 472 -37.54 -23.86 25.53
C ILE A 472 -37.10 -24.30 26.93
N ALA A 473 -37.00 -23.36 27.88
CA ALA A 473 -36.60 -23.63 29.26
C ALA A 473 -37.58 -24.57 30.00
N SER A 474 -38.85 -24.61 29.58
CA SER A 474 -39.88 -25.50 30.12
C SER A 474 -39.90 -26.90 29.48
N GLY A 475 -39.00 -27.18 28.53
CA GLY A 475 -38.81 -28.49 27.92
C GLY A 475 -39.59 -28.73 26.61
N ASN A 476 -40.21 -27.71 26.02
CA ASN A 476 -41.05 -27.88 24.82
C ASN A 476 -40.27 -27.98 23.49
N ALA A 477 -38.94 -27.80 23.46
CA ALA A 477 -38.21 -27.69 22.18
C ALA A 477 -36.77 -28.25 22.15
N GLY A 478 -36.20 -28.70 23.28
CA GLY A 478 -34.76 -29.05 23.36
C GLY A 478 -34.30 -30.36 22.70
N ALA A 479 -35.09 -31.03 21.86
CA ALA A 479 -34.82 -32.42 21.45
C ALA A 479 -34.60 -32.66 19.94
N SER A 480 -34.62 -31.64 19.09
CA SER A 480 -34.53 -31.82 17.62
C SER A 480 -33.12 -31.66 17.04
N PHE A 481 -32.23 -30.86 17.65
CA PHE A 481 -30.91 -30.57 17.11
C PHE A 481 -29.81 -31.50 17.69
N PRO A 482 -29.17 -32.33 16.85
CA PRO A 482 -28.13 -33.26 17.29
C PRO A 482 -26.83 -32.55 17.69
N GLY A 483 -26.16 -33.09 18.71
CA GLY A 483 -24.81 -32.65 19.11
C GLY A 483 -24.74 -31.47 20.08
N ILE A 484 -25.88 -31.06 20.65
CA ILE A 484 -25.98 -29.97 21.63
C ILE A 484 -26.19 -30.54 23.04
N ASN A 485 -25.47 -30.00 24.02
CA ASN A 485 -25.65 -30.33 25.43
C ASN A 485 -26.74 -29.45 26.07
N TRP A 486 -27.98 -29.94 26.04
CA TRP A 486 -29.13 -29.21 26.59
C TRP A 486 -29.21 -29.19 28.12
N GLY A 487 -28.31 -29.88 28.84
CA GLY A 487 -28.39 -30.06 30.29
C GLY A 487 -28.32 -28.76 31.10
N SER A 488 -27.70 -27.70 30.56
CA SER A 488 -27.57 -26.38 31.19
C SER A 488 -28.48 -25.31 30.57
N ALA A 489 -29.21 -25.64 29.49
CA ALA A 489 -29.96 -24.68 28.68
C ALA A 489 -30.99 -23.90 29.51
N ALA A 490 -31.79 -24.60 30.31
CA ALA A 490 -32.87 -23.98 31.08
C ALA A 490 -32.35 -22.94 32.09
N SER A 491 -31.28 -23.24 32.83
CA SER A 491 -30.70 -22.28 33.80
C SER A 491 -30.08 -21.06 33.11
N ARG A 492 -29.49 -21.28 31.94
CA ARG A 492 -28.85 -20.26 31.12
C ARG A 492 -29.89 -19.30 30.50
N LEU A 493 -30.92 -19.84 29.86
CA LEU A 493 -32.07 -19.08 29.36
C LEU A 493 -32.77 -18.29 30.46
N ASN A 494 -32.92 -18.85 31.66
CA ASN A 494 -33.48 -18.12 32.80
C ASN A 494 -32.61 -16.93 33.23
N SER A 495 -31.29 -17.01 33.04
CA SER A 495 -30.37 -15.90 33.32
C SER A 495 -30.48 -14.81 32.25
N ASP A 496 -30.66 -15.18 30.98
CA ASP A 496 -30.96 -14.22 29.90
C ASP A 496 -32.28 -13.51 30.13
N ILE A 497 -33.34 -14.24 30.51
CA ILE A 497 -34.64 -13.66 30.83
C ILE A 497 -34.54 -12.71 32.02
N ALA A 498 -33.75 -13.06 33.05
CA ALA A 498 -33.50 -12.18 34.19
C ALA A 498 -32.77 -10.89 33.76
N PHE A 499 -31.79 -11.00 32.86
CA PHE A 499 -31.10 -9.86 32.28
C PHE A 499 -32.06 -8.96 31.50
N TYR A 500 -32.88 -9.52 30.62
CA TYR A 500 -33.91 -8.77 29.88
C TYR A 500 -34.87 -8.04 30.83
N ARG A 501 -35.31 -8.69 31.92
CA ARG A 501 -36.20 -8.04 32.89
C ARG A 501 -35.53 -6.91 33.67
N ALA A 502 -34.21 -6.95 33.84
CA ALA A 502 -33.44 -5.90 34.51
C ALA A 502 -33.14 -4.71 33.59
N HIS A 503 -32.82 -4.97 32.32
CA HIS A 503 -32.29 -3.95 31.39
C HIS A 503 -33.23 -3.59 30.22
N GLY A 504 -34.27 -4.38 29.98
CA GLY A 504 -35.25 -4.17 28.92
C GLY A 504 -34.82 -4.63 27.52
N HIS A 505 -33.65 -5.26 27.39
CA HIS A 505 -33.07 -5.75 26.13
C HIS A 505 -32.29 -7.06 26.30
N PHE A 506 -31.97 -7.75 25.19
CA PHE A 506 -31.18 -8.99 25.18
C PHE A 506 -29.74 -8.81 24.67
N VAL A 507 -29.23 -7.57 24.67
CA VAL A 507 -27.81 -7.28 24.41
C VAL A 507 -26.94 -7.84 25.54
N ILE A 508 -26.55 -9.10 25.41
CA ILE A 508 -25.71 -9.84 26.37
C ILE A 508 -24.43 -10.25 25.65
N SER A 509 -23.29 -9.74 26.11
CA SER A 509 -21.97 -10.07 25.54
C SER A 509 -20.92 -10.17 26.66
N ASN A 510 -19.63 -10.01 26.35
CA ASN A 510 -18.52 -10.25 27.27
C ASN A 510 -17.44 -9.15 27.23
N GLY A 511 -17.78 -7.98 26.69
CA GLY A 511 -16.91 -6.83 26.62
C GLY A 511 -16.74 -6.10 27.96
N PRO A 512 -15.89 -5.06 27.98
CA PRO A 512 -15.52 -4.32 29.19
C PRO A 512 -16.64 -3.46 29.79
N TYR A 513 -17.75 -3.26 29.05
CA TYR A 513 -18.91 -2.51 29.51
C TYR A 513 -20.20 -3.31 29.30
N ILE A 514 -21.18 -3.13 30.20
CA ILE A 514 -22.55 -3.61 30.03
C ILE A 514 -23.42 -2.46 29.51
N LEU A 515 -24.33 -2.74 28.57
CA LEU A 515 -25.41 -1.80 28.24
C LEU A 515 -26.39 -1.79 29.42
N ALA A 516 -26.31 -0.76 30.25
CA ALA A 516 -27.09 -0.69 31.49
C ALA A 516 -28.50 -0.15 31.23
N GLU A 517 -28.60 0.90 30.40
CA GLU A 517 -29.87 1.55 30.05
C GLU A 517 -29.82 2.02 28.59
N TYR A 518 -30.93 1.85 27.87
CA TYR A 518 -31.11 2.36 26.51
C TYR A 518 -32.46 3.08 26.39
N VAL A 519 -32.41 4.39 26.16
CA VAL A 519 -33.58 5.20 25.85
C VAL A 519 -33.36 5.80 24.45
N PRO A 520 -34.00 5.26 23.39
CA PRO A 520 -33.63 5.50 21.99
C PRO A 520 -33.42 6.97 21.58
N THR A 521 -34.22 7.87 22.15
CA THR A 521 -34.24 9.31 21.84
C THR A 521 -33.54 10.18 22.89
N LYS A 522 -32.99 9.60 23.98
CA LYS A 522 -32.46 10.36 25.12
C LYS A 522 -31.03 10.02 25.49
N TYR A 523 -30.72 8.75 25.74
CA TYR A 523 -29.36 8.36 26.12
C TYR A 523 -29.13 6.85 25.98
N ILE A 524 -27.85 6.49 25.85
CA ILE A 524 -27.32 5.14 26.05
C ILE A 524 -26.38 5.21 27.24
N LYS A 525 -26.57 4.36 28.25
CA LYS A 525 -25.68 4.30 29.41
C LYS A 525 -24.96 2.97 29.45
N LEU A 526 -23.64 3.03 29.41
CA LEU A 526 -22.76 1.89 29.59
C LEU A 526 -22.13 1.94 30.98
N GLU A 527 -22.13 0.82 31.69
CA GLU A 527 -21.47 0.67 33.00
C GLU A 527 -20.29 -0.29 32.90
N LYS A 528 -19.21 0.00 33.61
CA LYS A 528 -18.01 -0.85 33.57
C LYS A 528 -18.33 -2.25 34.09
N PHE A 529 -18.04 -3.26 33.28
CA PHE A 529 -18.27 -4.65 33.63
C PHE A 529 -17.09 -5.21 34.44
N THR A 530 -17.40 -5.86 35.57
CA THR A 530 -16.40 -6.41 36.50
C THR A 530 -16.28 -7.94 36.44
N GLY A 531 -16.94 -8.59 35.48
CA GLY A 531 -16.84 -10.03 35.30
C GLY A 531 -15.46 -10.48 34.83
N SER A 532 -15.17 -11.77 35.02
CA SER A 532 -13.88 -12.35 34.63
C SER A 532 -13.63 -12.20 33.13
N ARG A 533 -12.49 -11.61 32.75
CA ARG A 533 -12.04 -11.42 31.37
C ARG A 533 -10.52 -11.54 31.34
N THR A 534 -9.99 -12.47 30.57
CA THR A 534 -8.54 -12.57 30.32
C THR A 534 -8.24 -11.97 28.95
N ILE A 535 -7.26 -11.07 28.90
CA ILE A 535 -6.81 -10.43 27.67
C ILE A 535 -5.36 -10.78 27.44
N PHE A 536 -5.07 -11.30 26.25
CA PHE A 536 -3.76 -11.77 25.81
C PHE A 536 -2.99 -10.74 24.98
N ALA A 537 -3.57 -9.56 24.75
CA ALA A 537 -2.94 -8.50 23.98
C ALA A 537 -1.61 -8.07 24.63
N ASN A 538 -0.55 -8.08 23.83
CA ASN A 538 0.79 -7.61 24.21
C ASN A 538 1.23 -6.42 23.35
N TYR A 539 0.27 -5.69 22.78
CA TYR A 539 0.51 -4.57 21.90
C TYR A 539 0.29 -3.24 22.65
N PRO A 540 1.24 -2.27 22.58
CA PRO A 540 1.07 -0.95 23.17
C PRO A 540 -0.22 -0.26 22.72
N HIS A 541 -0.84 0.53 23.58
CA HIS A 541 -2.06 1.29 23.26
C HIS A 541 -3.35 0.48 23.00
N MET A 542 -3.36 -0.84 23.20
CA MET A 542 -4.62 -1.61 23.36
C MET A 542 -5.02 -1.70 24.84
N PRO A 543 -6.00 -0.93 25.33
CA PRO A 543 -6.40 -0.97 26.73
C PRO A 543 -6.99 -2.33 27.12
N LEU A 544 -6.55 -2.87 28.25
CA LEU A 544 -7.07 -4.12 28.82
C LEU A 544 -8.43 -3.91 29.52
N THR A 545 -8.63 -2.72 30.08
CA THR A 545 -9.87 -2.31 30.73
C THR A 545 -10.18 -0.89 30.33
N GLY A 546 -11.46 -0.52 30.36
CA GLY A 546 -11.85 0.87 30.18
C GLY A 546 -11.60 1.69 31.45
N ASN A 547 -11.15 2.93 31.29
CA ASN A 547 -10.81 3.82 32.41
C ASN A 547 -12.05 4.42 33.07
N SER A 548 -13.07 4.73 32.29
CA SER A 548 -14.33 5.31 32.78
C SER A 548 -15.22 4.24 33.44
N ASN A 549 -15.86 4.59 34.56
CA ASN A 549 -16.84 3.74 35.24
C ASN A 549 -18.19 3.74 34.52
N VAL A 550 -18.54 4.88 33.93
CA VAL A 550 -19.76 5.09 33.14
C VAL A 550 -19.39 5.79 31.84
N ILE A 551 -19.94 5.32 30.73
CA ILE A 551 -19.93 6.04 29.45
C ILE A 551 -21.39 6.30 29.07
N GLU A 552 -21.76 7.57 28.93
CA GLU A 552 -23.12 7.97 28.59
C GLU A 552 -23.12 8.66 27.22
N PHE A 553 -23.87 8.12 26.26
CA PHE A 553 -24.07 8.73 24.96
C PHE A 553 -25.37 9.51 24.95
N VAL A 554 -25.32 10.78 24.51
CA VAL A 554 -26.48 11.68 24.43
C VAL A 554 -26.66 12.24 23.02
N PRO A 555 -27.89 12.51 22.57
CA PRO A 555 -28.14 13.17 21.31
C PRO A 555 -27.90 14.67 21.48
N SER A 556 -27.20 15.27 20.53
CA SER A 556 -27.13 16.72 20.38
C SER A 556 -27.82 17.16 19.10
N GLY A 557 -28.39 18.37 19.16
CA GLY A 557 -29.15 18.96 18.05
C GLY A 557 -28.27 19.25 16.84
N ASN A 558 -27.79 20.50 16.73
CA ASN A 558 -26.89 20.90 15.64
C ASN A 558 -25.46 21.05 16.14
N PHE A 559 -24.52 21.10 15.19
CA PHE A 559 -23.09 21.26 15.45
C PHE A 559 -22.79 22.40 16.43
N ASP A 560 -23.31 23.61 16.18
CA ASP A 560 -22.99 24.80 16.98
C ASP A 560 -23.35 24.60 18.46
N SER A 561 -24.56 24.09 18.72
CA SER A 561 -24.99 23.79 20.09
C SER A 561 -24.16 22.70 20.75
N ALA A 562 -23.85 21.62 20.03
CA ALA A 562 -23.09 20.49 20.55
C ALA A 562 -21.67 20.90 20.94
N VAL A 563 -20.98 21.63 20.06
CA VAL A 563 -19.59 22.08 20.30
C VAL A 563 -19.50 23.08 21.44
N GLN A 564 -20.52 23.92 21.64
CA GLN A 564 -20.59 24.81 22.81
C GLN A 564 -20.72 24.04 24.12
N GLU A 565 -21.54 22.98 24.16
CA GLU A 565 -21.67 22.12 25.34
C GLU A 565 -20.37 21.35 25.63
N ILE A 566 -19.67 20.92 24.58
CA ILE A 566 -18.34 20.30 24.70
C ILE A 566 -17.35 21.33 25.25
N ALA A 567 -17.25 22.52 24.67
CA ALA A 567 -16.34 23.57 25.14
C ALA A 567 -16.58 23.98 26.61
N ARG A 568 -17.84 23.96 27.07
CA ARG A 568 -18.21 24.22 28.48
C ARG A 568 -17.88 23.07 29.43
N GLY A 569 -17.62 21.86 28.91
CA GLY A 569 -17.35 20.66 29.70
C GLY A 569 -18.60 19.99 30.25
N ASN A 570 -19.78 20.31 29.68
CA ASN A 570 -21.04 19.62 29.97
C ASN A 570 -21.12 18.29 29.21
N VAL A 571 -20.47 18.22 28.05
CA VAL A 571 -20.20 17.01 27.27
C VAL A 571 -18.67 16.89 27.12
N ASP A 572 -18.16 15.66 27.15
CA ASP A 572 -16.72 15.39 27.12
C ASP A 572 -16.19 15.28 25.68
N ILE A 573 -16.91 14.52 24.84
CA ILE A 573 -16.46 14.13 23.50
C ILE A 573 -17.62 14.27 22.50
N GLY A 574 -17.36 14.86 21.34
CA GLY A 574 -18.25 14.81 20.18
C GLY A 574 -17.85 13.69 19.23
N MET A 575 -18.68 12.65 19.09
CA MET A 575 -18.53 11.61 18.06
C MET A 575 -19.22 12.05 16.77
N PHE A 576 -18.69 13.13 16.22
CA PHE A 576 -19.06 13.71 14.93
C PHE A 576 -17.90 14.59 14.46
N GLY A 577 -17.58 14.48 13.18
CA GLY A 577 -16.49 15.22 12.55
C GLY A 577 -17.01 16.30 11.61
N PHE A 578 -16.24 17.38 11.45
CA PHE A 578 -16.46 18.38 10.40
C PHE A 578 -15.12 18.97 9.91
N GLY A 579 -15.12 19.53 8.69
CA GLY A 579 -14.00 20.32 8.17
C GLY A 579 -13.75 21.63 8.97
N TRP A 580 -12.57 22.23 8.78
CA TRP A 580 -12.13 23.43 9.52
C TRP A 580 -13.12 24.59 9.47
N TYR A 581 -13.81 24.77 8.34
CA TYR A 581 -14.76 25.85 8.10
C TYR A 581 -15.89 25.93 9.16
N ARG A 582 -16.19 24.82 9.84
CA ARG A 582 -17.15 24.79 10.96
C ARG A 582 -16.54 25.33 12.26
N PHE A 583 -15.26 25.04 12.51
CA PHE A 583 -14.57 25.41 13.74
C PHE A 583 -14.01 26.84 13.72
N GLU A 584 -13.61 27.35 12.56
CA GLU A 584 -13.05 28.71 12.45
C GLU A 584 -14.04 29.83 12.83
N SER A 585 -15.34 29.53 12.78
CA SER A 585 -16.41 30.44 13.16
C SER A 585 -16.61 30.58 14.68
N LEU A 586 -15.97 29.72 15.48
CA LEU A 586 -16.11 29.68 16.93
C LEU A 586 -15.33 30.83 17.60
N GLY A 587 -15.83 31.32 18.74
CA GLY A 587 -15.10 32.27 19.57
C GLY A 587 -13.80 31.67 20.13
N SER A 588 -12.80 32.53 20.37
CA SER A 588 -11.46 32.12 20.84
C SER A 588 -11.49 31.26 22.10
N ASP A 589 -12.41 31.52 23.02
CA ASP A 589 -12.51 30.82 24.29
C ASP A 589 -13.03 29.39 24.09
N ALA A 590 -13.98 29.20 23.17
CA ALA A 590 -14.49 27.88 22.82
C ALA A 590 -13.40 27.05 22.13
N LEU A 591 -12.71 27.62 21.14
CA LEU A 591 -11.57 26.97 20.47
C LEU A 591 -10.46 26.59 21.45
N GLN A 592 -10.15 27.47 22.41
CA GLN A 592 -9.14 27.19 23.43
C GLN A 592 -9.55 26.08 24.41
N ALA A 593 -10.84 25.81 24.60
CA ALA A 593 -11.30 24.72 25.46
C ALA A 593 -11.28 23.35 24.76
N LEU A 594 -11.16 23.34 23.44
CA LEU A 594 -11.23 22.12 22.62
C LEU A 594 -9.83 21.59 22.27
N GLU A 595 -9.74 20.28 22.19
CA GLU A 595 -8.75 19.55 21.42
C GLU A 595 -9.47 18.91 20.24
N LEU A 596 -8.95 19.12 19.02
CA LEU A 596 -9.57 18.65 17.79
C LEU A 596 -8.76 17.48 17.24
N TYR A 597 -9.39 16.32 17.16
CA TYR A 597 -8.75 15.09 16.67
C TYR A 597 -9.10 14.88 15.20
N PRO A 598 -8.10 14.84 14.29
CA PRO A 598 -8.36 14.54 12.90
C PRO A 598 -8.73 13.06 12.73
N LYS A 599 -9.65 12.79 11.82
CA LYS A 599 -10.01 11.47 11.30
C LYS A 599 -10.06 11.56 9.78
N THR A 600 -9.46 10.61 9.10
CA THR A 600 -9.68 10.42 7.67
C THR A 600 -11.10 9.96 7.41
N VAL A 601 -11.83 10.71 6.58
CA VAL A 601 -13.20 10.38 6.17
C VAL A 601 -13.28 9.96 4.72
N GLY A 602 -12.29 10.36 3.92
CA GLY A 602 -12.22 9.92 2.54
C GLY A 602 -11.02 10.44 1.77
N SER A 603 -11.09 10.30 0.46
CA SER A 603 -10.14 10.83 -0.49
C SER A 603 -10.84 11.42 -1.70
N PHE A 604 -10.22 12.41 -2.33
CA PHE A 604 -10.67 13.00 -3.59
C PHE A 604 -9.74 12.60 -4.73
N ASP A 605 -10.34 12.35 -5.90
CA ASP A 605 -9.60 12.01 -7.11
C ASP A 605 -10.18 12.70 -8.36
N LEU A 606 -9.41 12.71 -9.44
CA LEU A 606 -9.93 12.85 -10.80
C LEU A 606 -9.97 11.48 -11.44
N THR A 607 -11.17 11.05 -11.80
CA THR A 607 -11.37 9.88 -12.65
C THR A 607 -11.49 10.37 -14.09
N VAL A 608 -10.75 9.78 -15.02
CA VAL A 608 -10.78 10.15 -16.44
C VAL A 608 -11.32 9.03 -17.30
N ASN A 609 -11.92 9.39 -18.43
CA ASN A 609 -12.40 8.45 -19.43
C ASN A 609 -11.31 8.23 -20.50
N PRO A 610 -10.58 7.10 -20.49
CA PRO A 610 -9.49 6.85 -21.43
C PRO A 610 -9.97 6.32 -22.79
N TYR A 611 -11.29 6.24 -23.02
CA TYR A 611 -11.83 5.53 -24.18
C TYR A 611 -11.40 6.11 -25.53
N HIS A 612 -11.02 5.22 -26.43
CA HIS A 612 -10.96 5.44 -27.88
C HIS A 612 -11.59 4.24 -28.59
N ASP A 613 -11.89 4.40 -29.87
CA ASP A 613 -12.43 3.30 -30.68
C ASP A 613 -11.40 2.14 -30.74
N PRO A 614 -11.78 0.89 -30.37
CA PRO A 614 -10.84 -0.24 -30.30
C PRO A 614 -10.18 -0.62 -31.63
N ASP A 615 -10.77 -0.21 -32.76
CA ASP A 615 -10.25 -0.45 -34.11
C ASP A 615 -9.26 0.63 -34.58
N LYS A 616 -8.93 1.61 -33.72
CA LYS A 616 -8.05 2.74 -34.06
C LYS A 616 -6.88 2.85 -33.09
N ASP A 617 -5.69 3.11 -33.63
CA ASP A 617 -4.48 3.46 -32.85
C ASP A 617 -4.38 4.97 -32.57
N ALA A 618 -5.51 5.68 -32.64
CA ALA A 618 -5.63 7.12 -32.48
C ALA A 618 -6.69 7.47 -31.42
N PRO A 619 -6.57 8.62 -30.73
CA PRO A 619 -7.51 9.09 -29.69
C PRO A 619 -8.85 9.60 -30.28
N ILE A 620 -9.49 8.77 -31.12
CA ILE A 620 -10.73 9.04 -31.83
C ILE A 620 -11.85 8.22 -31.18
N VAL A 621 -13.00 8.86 -31.00
CA VAL A 621 -14.24 8.24 -30.49
C VAL A 621 -15.36 8.45 -31.50
N THR A 622 -16.00 7.37 -31.94
CA THR A 622 -17.14 7.41 -32.87
C THR A 622 -18.40 6.93 -32.18
N ASN A 623 -19.45 7.75 -32.20
CA ASN A 623 -20.77 7.33 -31.72
C ASN A 623 -21.89 7.87 -32.64
N ALA A 624 -23.15 7.63 -32.27
CA ALA A 624 -24.31 8.05 -33.07
C ALA A 624 -24.40 9.58 -33.32
N SER A 625 -23.71 10.39 -32.52
CA SER A 625 -23.71 11.85 -32.62
C SER A 625 -22.56 12.40 -33.49
N GLY A 626 -21.54 11.60 -33.81
CA GLY A 626 -20.42 12.00 -34.66
C GLY A 626 -19.08 11.36 -34.29
N VAL A 627 -18.02 11.95 -34.82
CA VAL A 627 -16.62 11.58 -34.54
C VAL A 627 -16.00 12.68 -33.67
N TYR A 628 -15.32 12.27 -32.60
CA TYR A 628 -14.75 13.16 -31.60
C TYR A 628 -13.29 12.80 -31.32
N PHE A 629 -12.55 13.78 -30.82
CA PHE A 629 -11.22 13.56 -30.26
C PHE A 629 -11.30 13.46 -28.74
N ASN A 630 -10.69 12.44 -28.15
CA ASN A 630 -10.57 12.29 -26.70
C ASN A 630 -9.13 12.53 -26.24
N PRO A 631 -8.78 13.71 -25.68
CA PRO A 631 -7.42 13.96 -25.22
C PRO A 631 -6.99 13.00 -24.11
N PHE A 632 -7.93 12.46 -23.32
CA PHE A 632 -7.62 11.51 -22.25
C PHE A 632 -7.47 10.06 -22.74
N ALA A 633 -7.68 9.76 -24.02
CA ALA A 633 -7.20 8.49 -24.58
C ALA A 633 -5.66 8.44 -24.68
N ILE A 634 -5.01 9.61 -24.68
CA ILE A 634 -3.55 9.74 -24.69
C ILE A 634 -3.01 9.59 -23.27
N ARG A 635 -2.21 8.55 -23.04
CA ARG A 635 -1.64 8.25 -21.72
C ARG A 635 -0.78 9.40 -21.18
N GLU A 636 0.01 10.06 -22.02
CA GLU A 636 0.84 11.20 -21.62
C GLU A 636 0.00 12.36 -21.09
N VAL A 637 -1.17 12.62 -21.68
CA VAL A 637 -2.11 13.66 -21.24
C VAL A 637 -2.76 13.30 -19.90
N ARG A 638 -3.14 12.03 -19.72
CA ARG A 638 -3.65 11.50 -18.44
C ARG A 638 -2.59 11.60 -17.34
N PHE A 639 -1.40 11.08 -17.61
CA PHE A 639 -0.28 11.08 -16.66
C PHE A 639 0.16 12.50 -16.28
N ALA A 640 0.11 13.45 -17.22
CA ALA A 640 0.41 14.86 -16.97
C ALA A 640 -0.45 15.49 -15.87
N LEU A 641 -1.69 15.02 -15.65
CA LEU A 641 -2.55 15.52 -14.58
C LEU A 641 -1.93 15.35 -13.20
N ASN A 642 -1.09 14.32 -12.98
CA ASN A 642 -0.38 14.14 -11.72
C ASN A 642 0.59 15.28 -11.41
N TYR A 643 1.10 15.97 -12.43
CA TYR A 643 2.04 17.08 -12.29
C TYR A 643 1.38 18.44 -12.50
N LEU A 644 0.25 18.48 -13.20
CA LEU A 644 -0.49 19.72 -13.45
C LEU A 644 -1.17 20.26 -12.17
N VAL A 645 -1.70 19.35 -11.35
CA VAL A 645 -2.49 19.72 -10.17
C VAL A 645 -1.60 19.95 -8.95
N ASN A 646 -1.60 21.18 -8.44
CA ASN A 646 -1.05 21.50 -7.12
C ASN A 646 -2.00 21.03 -6.01
N ARG A 647 -1.61 19.97 -5.29
CA ARG A 647 -2.37 19.35 -4.19
C ARG A 647 -2.18 20.08 -2.88
N SER A 648 -1.02 20.72 -2.67
CA SER A 648 -0.82 21.61 -1.52
C SER A 648 -1.81 22.77 -1.53
N TYR A 649 -2.13 23.33 -2.71
CA TYR A 649 -3.18 24.33 -2.89
C TYR A 649 -4.55 23.76 -2.53
N ILE A 650 -4.88 22.55 -2.97
CA ILE A 650 -6.15 21.90 -2.59
C ILE A 650 -6.24 21.80 -1.06
N VAL A 651 -5.23 21.26 -0.39
CA VAL A 651 -5.23 21.08 1.07
C VAL A 651 -5.27 22.42 1.80
N ASN A 652 -4.39 23.36 1.45
CA ASN A 652 -4.26 24.61 2.20
C ASN A 652 -5.38 25.62 1.92
N ASN A 653 -5.85 25.69 0.67
CA ASN A 653 -6.76 26.74 0.22
C ASN A 653 -8.21 26.27 0.03
N ILE A 654 -8.43 24.98 -0.26
CA ILE A 654 -9.78 24.43 -0.42
C ILE A 654 -10.21 23.70 0.85
N LEU A 655 -9.36 22.83 1.41
CA LEU A 655 -9.68 22.08 2.64
C LEU A 655 -9.34 22.83 3.95
N GLY A 656 -8.76 24.03 3.85
CA GLY A 656 -8.38 24.83 5.03
C GLY A 656 -7.32 24.20 5.93
N GLY A 657 -6.46 23.34 5.39
CA GLY A 657 -5.41 22.62 6.12
C GLY A 657 -5.87 21.33 6.80
N VAL A 658 -7.12 20.89 6.59
CA VAL A 658 -7.69 19.67 7.17
C VAL A 658 -7.68 18.54 6.15
N GLY A 659 -6.51 17.96 5.98
CA GLY A 659 -6.26 16.88 5.02
C GLY A 659 -4.77 16.79 4.70
N THR A 660 -4.40 15.86 3.83
CA THR A 660 -3.02 15.73 3.34
C THR A 660 -2.97 15.46 1.83
N PRO A 661 -1.96 15.94 1.09
CA PRO A 661 -1.81 15.65 -0.32
C PRO A 661 -1.70 14.14 -0.59
N MET A 662 -2.49 13.63 -1.55
CA MET A 662 -2.38 12.24 -2.00
C MET A 662 -1.74 12.14 -3.38
N LEU A 663 -0.60 11.46 -3.47
CA LEU A 663 0.16 11.28 -4.71
C LEU A 663 -0.22 10.00 -5.47
N GLY A 664 -1.01 9.14 -4.86
CA GLY A 664 -1.51 7.88 -5.41
C GLY A 664 -2.58 7.28 -4.49
N GLY A 665 -2.96 6.04 -4.76
CA GLY A 665 -4.04 5.37 -4.03
C GLY A 665 -3.75 5.10 -2.56
N ILE A 666 -2.48 5.09 -2.14
CA ILE A 666 -2.10 4.91 -0.74
C ILE A 666 -1.83 6.28 -0.12
N SER A 667 -2.66 6.66 0.85
CA SER A 667 -2.58 7.93 1.56
C SER A 667 -1.48 7.93 2.62
N GLN A 668 -1.12 9.11 3.15
CA GLN A 668 -0.05 9.20 4.15
C GLN A 668 -0.42 8.64 5.53
N THR A 669 -1.72 8.58 5.84
CA THR A 669 -2.23 8.01 7.10
C THR A 669 -2.48 6.51 7.02
N ASP A 670 -2.33 5.93 5.82
CA ASP A 670 -2.42 4.50 5.57
C ASP A 670 -1.24 3.73 6.22
N PRO A 671 -1.49 2.62 6.94
CA PRO A 671 -0.42 1.82 7.53
C PRO A 671 0.58 1.26 6.50
N ALA A 672 0.19 1.11 5.23
CA ALA A 672 1.07 0.67 4.16
C ALA A 672 1.99 1.80 3.64
N TYR A 673 1.69 3.06 3.92
CA TYR A 673 2.44 4.22 3.40
C TYR A 673 3.95 4.12 3.60
N PRO A 674 4.52 3.66 4.73
CA PRO A 674 5.98 3.58 4.90
C PRO A 674 6.73 2.81 3.80
N TYR A 675 6.06 1.91 3.07
CA TYR A 675 6.66 1.12 1.98
C TYR A 675 6.59 1.80 0.59
N ILE A 676 5.79 2.85 0.45
CA ILE A 676 5.41 3.47 -0.82
C ILE A 676 6.27 4.66 -1.30
N PRO A 677 6.91 5.49 -0.45
CA PRO A 677 7.70 6.64 -0.87
C PRO A 677 8.68 6.43 -2.04
N PRO A 678 9.35 5.26 -2.20
CA PRO A 678 10.15 5.00 -3.39
C PRO A 678 9.38 5.19 -4.70
N VAL A 679 8.11 4.77 -4.79
CA VAL A 679 7.27 4.93 -5.99
C VAL A 679 7.08 6.40 -6.33
N TYR A 680 6.65 7.21 -5.36
CA TYR A 680 6.38 8.63 -5.57
C TYR A 680 7.65 9.42 -5.91
N ARG A 681 8.78 9.11 -5.24
CA ARG A 681 10.08 9.72 -5.54
C ARG A 681 10.60 9.32 -6.92
N SER A 682 10.54 8.04 -7.28
CA SER A 682 10.96 7.56 -8.61
C SER A 682 10.12 8.15 -9.72
N LEU A 683 8.84 8.45 -9.47
CA LEU A 683 7.98 9.17 -10.39
C LEU A 683 8.16 10.70 -10.29
N GLY A 684 8.96 11.23 -9.38
CA GLY A 684 9.16 12.68 -9.24
C GLY A 684 7.87 13.42 -8.85
N LEU A 685 6.95 12.73 -8.18
CA LEU A 685 5.69 13.31 -7.73
C LEU A 685 5.92 14.09 -6.45
N VAL A 686 5.51 15.35 -6.47
CA VAL A 686 5.55 16.26 -5.33
C VAL A 686 4.17 16.89 -5.13
N PRO A 687 3.78 17.24 -3.90
CA PRO A 687 2.48 17.85 -3.61
C PRO A 687 2.17 19.10 -4.45
N ASP A 688 3.16 19.92 -4.78
CA ASP A 688 2.96 21.18 -5.51
C ASP A 688 2.74 20.99 -7.03
N GLY A 689 3.00 19.79 -7.55
CA GLY A 689 3.05 19.51 -8.98
C GLY A 689 4.31 20.04 -9.68
N ASP A 690 4.45 19.70 -10.96
CA ASP A 690 5.47 20.22 -11.88
C ASP A 690 4.77 20.61 -13.20
N ILE A 691 4.29 21.86 -13.27
CA ILE A 691 3.54 22.35 -14.43
C ILE A 691 4.39 22.29 -15.71
N ALA A 692 5.70 22.52 -15.63
CA ALA A 692 6.56 22.51 -16.80
C ALA A 692 6.64 21.09 -17.39
N TYR A 693 6.85 20.10 -16.53
CA TYR A 693 6.86 18.71 -16.96
C TYR A 693 5.48 18.22 -17.44
N ALA A 694 4.39 18.64 -16.76
CA ALA A 694 3.03 18.36 -17.19
C ALA A 694 2.78 18.84 -18.63
N LEU A 695 3.17 20.07 -18.94
CA LEU A 695 3.00 20.65 -20.28
C LEU A 695 3.87 19.95 -21.33
N ALA A 696 5.10 19.58 -20.99
CA ALA A 696 5.96 18.80 -21.88
C ALA A 696 5.39 17.41 -22.20
N LEU A 697 4.75 16.75 -21.24
CA LEU A 697 4.02 15.49 -21.47
C LEU A 697 2.83 15.69 -22.41
N VAL A 698 2.02 16.72 -22.17
CA VAL A 698 0.86 17.06 -23.02
C VAL A 698 1.31 17.36 -24.44
N GLU A 699 2.35 18.17 -24.62
CA GLU A 699 2.87 18.51 -25.94
C GLU A 699 3.33 17.27 -26.71
N ARG A 700 4.17 16.41 -26.10
CA ARG A 700 4.60 15.14 -26.71
C ARG A 700 3.43 14.24 -27.10
N GLY A 701 2.44 14.11 -26.20
CA GLY A 701 1.25 13.30 -26.44
C GLY A 701 0.38 13.85 -27.57
N MET A 702 0.17 15.16 -27.59
CA MET A 702 -0.64 15.82 -28.63
C MET A 702 0.06 15.81 -29.99
N GLU A 703 1.37 16.01 -30.07
CA GLU A 703 2.15 15.91 -31.32
C GLU A 703 2.07 14.50 -31.92
N LYS A 704 2.17 13.46 -31.08
CA LYS A 704 1.97 12.07 -31.50
C LYS A 704 0.54 11.87 -32.04
N ALA A 705 -0.46 12.36 -31.30
CA ALA A 705 -1.86 12.27 -31.72
C ALA A 705 -2.13 12.98 -33.05
N GLN A 706 -1.48 14.11 -33.34
CA GLN A 706 -1.59 14.79 -34.63
C GLN A 706 -1.20 13.87 -35.79
N GLN A 707 -0.17 13.06 -35.62
CA GLN A 707 0.29 12.11 -36.65
C GLN A 707 -0.66 10.91 -36.77
N GLU A 708 -1.21 10.44 -35.65
CA GLU A 708 -2.12 9.29 -35.60
C GLU A 708 -3.47 9.59 -36.27
N VAL A 709 -4.09 10.74 -35.97
CA VAL A 709 -5.41 11.08 -36.52
C VAL A 709 -5.41 11.25 -38.04
N VAL A 710 -4.26 11.66 -38.63
CA VAL A 710 -4.10 11.81 -40.09
C VAL A 710 -4.27 10.48 -40.80
N LYS A 711 -3.85 9.35 -40.19
CA LYS A 711 -4.04 8.00 -40.75
C LYS A 711 -5.52 7.67 -40.98
N TYR A 712 -6.40 8.30 -40.22
CA TYR A 712 -7.85 8.12 -40.26
C TYR A 712 -8.57 9.25 -41.00
N GLY A 713 -7.85 10.13 -41.69
CA GLY A 713 -8.44 11.21 -42.50
C GLY A 713 -8.89 12.43 -41.71
N HIS A 714 -8.42 12.58 -40.47
CA HIS A 714 -8.76 13.68 -39.58
C HIS A 714 -7.59 14.65 -39.40
N THR A 715 -7.89 15.84 -38.89
CA THR A 715 -6.92 16.90 -38.60
C THR A 715 -6.93 17.27 -37.12
N LEU A 716 -5.75 17.52 -36.55
CA LEU A 716 -5.59 18.06 -35.20
C LEU A 716 -4.57 19.19 -35.22
N GLU A 717 -4.95 20.38 -34.76
CA GLU A 717 -4.10 21.57 -34.80
C GLU A 717 -4.27 22.43 -33.55
N ARG A 718 -3.20 23.06 -33.09
CA ARG A 718 -3.27 24.12 -32.10
C ARG A 718 -3.33 25.47 -32.82
N ARG A 719 -4.29 26.32 -32.46
CA ARG A 719 -4.49 27.64 -33.08
C ARG A 719 -3.93 28.77 -32.22
N ASP A 720 -3.89 29.98 -32.79
CA ASP A 720 -3.38 31.20 -32.15
C ASP A 720 -4.16 31.61 -30.87
N ASP A 721 -5.39 31.14 -30.71
CA ASP A 721 -6.16 31.33 -29.47
C ASP A 721 -5.70 30.43 -28.31
N GLY A 722 -4.70 29.58 -28.56
CA GLY A 722 -4.09 28.68 -27.60
C GLY A 722 -4.78 27.32 -27.46
N PHE A 723 -5.91 27.11 -28.14
CA PHE A 723 -6.71 25.89 -28.04
C PHE A 723 -6.42 24.89 -29.16
N TRP A 724 -6.66 23.61 -28.86
CA TRP A 724 -6.62 22.52 -29.82
C TRP A 724 -7.94 22.39 -30.57
N TYR A 725 -7.85 22.06 -31.87
CA TYR A 725 -8.98 21.87 -32.77
C TYR A 725 -8.85 20.54 -33.49
N PHE A 726 -9.92 19.73 -33.46
CA PHE A 726 -10.07 18.49 -34.22
C PHE A 726 -11.11 18.72 -35.32
N ASP A 727 -10.73 18.53 -36.59
CA ASP A 727 -11.57 18.83 -37.77
C ASP A 727 -12.21 20.22 -37.73
N GLY A 728 -11.41 21.19 -37.28
CA GLY A 728 -11.81 22.59 -37.17
C GLY A 728 -12.76 22.92 -36.02
N GLN A 729 -13.19 21.95 -35.21
CA GLN A 729 -13.94 22.14 -33.98
C GLN A 729 -13.02 22.13 -32.76
N PRO A 730 -13.23 22.98 -31.73
CA PRO A 730 -12.38 22.95 -30.55
C PRO A 730 -12.49 21.60 -29.83
N VAL A 731 -11.36 21.10 -29.33
CA VAL A 731 -11.34 19.92 -28.46
C VAL A 731 -12.04 20.26 -27.14
N GLU A 732 -13.28 19.78 -26.99
CA GLU A 732 -14.12 19.99 -25.81
C GLU A 732 -14.02 18.82 -24.84
N VAL A 733 -13.68 19.12 -23.58
CA VAL A 733 -13.65 18.20 -22.45
C VAL A 733 -14.91 18.37 -21.60
N LYS A 734 -15.70 17.32 -21.47
CA LYS A 734 -16.90 17.26 -20.61
C LYS A 734 -16.48 16.90 -19.19
N PHE A 735 -16.46 17.89 -18.30
CA PHE A 735 -16.03 17.72 -16.91
C PHE A 735 -17.24 17.67 -15.98
N ILE A 736 -17.53 16.50 -15.43
CA ILE A 736 -18.50 16.33 -14.35
C ILE A 736 -17.88 16.81 -13.03
N ILE A 737 -18.44 17.87 -12.48
CA ILE A 737 -18.02 18.50 -11.22
C ILE A 737 -19.12 18.22 -10.19
N ARG A 738 -18.74 17.53 -9.10
CA ARG A 738 -19.61 17.27 -7.96
C ARG A 738 -19.89 18.58 -7.21
N ILE A 739 -21.11 18.74 -6.71
CA ILE A 739 -21.61 20.02 -6.18
C ILE A 739 -21.85 20.01 -4.67
N GLU A 740 -21.69 18.86 -4.03
CA GLU A 740 -22.12 18.65 -2.64
C GLU A 740 -21.09 19.07 -1.59
N ASP A 741 -19.82 19.20 -1.99
CA ASP A 741 -18.66 19.40 -1.10
C ASP A 741 -17.48 20.06 -1.86
N GLU A 742 -16.31 20.03 -1.25
CA GLU A 742 -15.06 20.65 -1.70
C GLU A 742 -14.62 20.21 -3.11
N ARG A 743 -15.17 19.10 -3.62
CA ARG A 743 -14.98 18.68 -5.02
C ARG A 743 -15.48 19.70 -6.03
N HIS A 744 -16.44 20.54 -5.66
CA HIS A 744 -16.90 21.64 -6.53
C HIS A 744 -15.75 22.61 -6.84
N ASP A 745 -15.10 23.10 -5.79
CA ASP A 745 -14.03 24.09 -5.92
C ASP A 745 -12.77 23.48 -6.51
N ILE A 746 -12.48 22.22 -6.19
CA ILE A 746 -11.45 21.41 -6.86
C ILE A 746 -11.74 21.31 -8.37
N GLY A 747 -12.99 21.00 -8.74
CA GLY A 747 -13.41 20.88 -10.14
C GLY A 747 -13.26 22.19 -10.91
N LEU A 748 -13.61 23.32 -10.29
CA LEU A 748 -13.41 24.64 -10.88
C LEU A 748 -11.92 24.97 -11.08
N TYR A 749 -11.09 24.71 -10.06
CA TYR A 749 -9.65 24.89 -10.13
C TYR A 749 -9.02 24.06 -11.27
N VAL A 750 -9.37 22.77 -11.36
CA VAL A 750 -8.85 21.87 -12.39
C VAL A 750 -9.36 22.27 -13.77
N ALA A 751 -10.65 22.65 -13.91
CA ALA A 751 -11.19 23.13 -15.19
C ALA A 751 -10.40 24.33 -15.72
N ASP A 752 -10.03 25.26 -14.83
CA ASP A 752 -9.20 26.40 -15.19
C ASP A 752 -7.79 26.02 -15.63
N LEU A 753 -7.18 24.99 -15.04
CA LEU A 753 -5.90 24.45 -15.48
C LEU A 753 -6.00 23.83 -16.88
N LEU A 754 -7.04 23.04 -17.15
CA LEU A 754 -7.27 22.43 -18.48
C LEU A 754 -7.40 23.51 -19.57
N GLU A 755 -8.18 24.57 -19.31
CA GLU A 755 -8.38 25.65 -20.27
C GLU A 755 -7.15 26.55 -20.43
N LYS A 756 -6.54 27.00 -19.33
CA LYS A 756 -5.48 28.02 -19.34
C LYS A 756 -4.09 27.44 -19.59
N ARG A 757 -3.87 26.14 -19.38
CA ARG A 757 -2.55 25.50 -19.50
C ARG A 757 -2.50 24.47 -20.62
N MET A 758 -3.47 23.55 -20.71
CA MET A 758 -3.45 22.46 -21.71
C MET A 758 -4.08 22.84 -23.06
N GLY A 759 -4.91 23.89 -23.11
CA GLY A 759 -5.54 24.36 -24.35
C GLY A 759 -6.77 23.53 -24.76
N PHE A 760 -7.51 22.98 -23.81
CA PHE A 760 -8.79 22.30 -24.07
C PHE A 760 -9.95 23.20 -23.65
N ARG A 761 -11.05 23.20 -24.40
CA ARG A 761 -12.29 23.87 -23.94
C ARG A 761 -12.97 22.99 -22.92
N VAL A 762 -13.46 23.55 -21.81
CA VAL A 762 -14.12 22.73 -20.77
C VAL A 762 -15.60 23.02 -20.68
N LYS A 763 -16.41 21.99 -20.93
CA LYS A 763 -17.83 21.97 -20.62
C LYS A 763 -18.02 21.49 -19.18
N ARG A 764 -18.22 22.44 -18.26
CA ARG A 764 -18.46 22.19 -16.83
C ARG A 764 -19.88 21.65 -16.61
N LEU A 765 -20.01 20.46 -16.06
CA LEU A 765 -21.26 19.74 -15.80
C LEU A 765 -21.46 19.59 -14.28
N PHE A 766 -22.19 20.52 -13.66
CA PHE A 766 -22.44 20.56 -12.22
C PHE A 766 -23.52 19.56 -11.80
N TRP A 767 -23.13 18.37 -11.35
CA TRP A 767 -24.04 17.26 -11.07
C TRP A 767 -23.88 16.73 -9.65
N ASP A 768 -24.98 16.24 -9.06
CA ASP A 768 -24.96 15.48 -7.81
C ASP A 768 -24.48 14.03 -8.00
N ARG A 769 -24.30 13.31 -6.89
CA ARG A 769 -23.83 11.93 -6.79
C ARG A 769 -24.62 10.96 -7.63
N LEU A 770 -25.96 11.05 -7.54
CA LEU A 770 -26.85 10.07 -8.15
C LEU A 770 -26.76 10.18 -9.66
N LYS A 771 -26.83 11.41 -10.18
CA LYS A 771 -26.71 11.68 -11.60
C LYS A 771 -25.32 11.36 -12.13
N ALA A 772 -24.26 11.77 -11.41
CA ALA A 772 -22.89 11.47 -11.81
C ALA A 772 -22.61 9.96 -11.84
N GLY A 773 -22.99 9.24 -10.79
CA GLY A 773 -22.78 7.79 -10.69
C GLY A 773 -23.48 7.00 -11.80
N GLN A 774 -24.71 7.39 -12.15
CA GLN A 774 -25.45 6.77 -13.26
C GLN A 774 -24.76 6.90 -14.62
N VAL A 775 -23.97 7.95 -14.83
CA VAL A 775 -23.28 8.19 -16.11
C VAL A 775 -21.85 7.66 -16.09
N VAL A 776 -21.10 7.90 -15.03
CA VAL A 776 -19.67 7.52 -14.93
C VAL A 776 -19.51 6.01 -14.75
N PHE A 777 -20.37 5.38 -13.95
CA PHE A 777 -20.26 3.96 -13.60
C PHE A 777 -21.41 3.10 -14.12
N GLY A 778 -22.59 3.71 -14.35
CA GLY A 778 -23.80 3.00 -14.81
C GLY A 778 -23.97 2.87 -16.32
N LYS A 779 -23.07 3.46 -17.13
CA LYS A 779 -23.17 3.48 -18.60
C LYS A 779 -21.80 3.23 -19.26
N PRO A 780 -21.77 2.75 -20.52
CA PRO A 780 -20.55 2.61 -21.29
C PRO A 780 -19.78 3.93 -21.43
N PRO A 781 -18.46 3.95 -21.19
CA PRO A 781 -17.63 5.14 -21.42
C PRO A 781 -17.60 5.55 -22.91
N SER A 782 -17.86 4.60 -23.81
CA SER A 782 -17.98 4.80 -25.26
C SER A 782 -19.17 5.66 -25.70
N ASN A 783 -20.18 5.83 -24.84
CA ASN A 783 -21.23 6.84 -25.08
C ASN A 783 -20.66 8.26 -25.13
N TYR A 784 -19.46 8.45 -24.59
CA TYR A 784 -18.72 9.71 -24.61
C TYR A 784 -19.49 10.87 -23.98
N GLU A 785 -20.28 10.58 -22.93
CA GLU A 785 -21.08 11.56 -22.18
C GLU A 785 -20.21 12.41 -21.22
N TRP A 786 -19.01 11.94 -20.91
CA TRP A 786 -18.07 12.56 -19.97
C TRP A 786 -16.62 12.24 -20.34
N ASN A 787 -15.70 13.09 -19.92
CA ASN A 787 -14.26 12.95 -20.13
C ASN A 787 -13.49 12.87 -18.81
N ILE A 788 -13.93 13.63 -17.80
CA ILE A 788 -13.30 13.72 -16.49
C ILE A 788 -14.37 13.97 -15.42
N TYR A 789 -14.13 13.44 -14.22
CA TYR A 789 -15.06 13.46 -13.09
C TYR A 789 -14.31 13.71 -11.78
N THR A 790 -14.82 14.61 -10.93
CA THR A 790 -14.32 14.77 -9.54
C THR A 790 -14.87 13.65 -8.66
N GLY A 791 -14.05 12.63 -8.41
CA GLY A 791 -14.37 11.48 -7.57
C GLY A 791 -14.18 11.74 -6.09
N GLY A 792 -14.81 10.90 -5.27
CA GLY A 792 -14.55 10.87 -3.84
C GLY A 792 -14.94 9.54 -3.23
N TRP A 793 -14.11 9.04 -2.31
CA TRP A 793 -14.20 7.72 -1.72
C TRP A 793 -14.19 7.83 -0.20
N GLY A 794 -15.20 7.28 0.46
CA GLY A 794 -15.19 7.18 1.91
C GLY A 794 -14.20 6.12 2.39
N THR A 795 -13.58 6.35 3.54
CA THR A 795 -12.83 5.32 4.28
C THR A 795 -13.61 4.94 5.55
N SER A 796 -13.37 3.74 6.07
CA SER A 796 -13.96 3.27 7.32
C SER A 796 -12.94 2.52 8.16
N GLY A 797 -12.86 2.84 9.45
CA GLY A 797 -12.23 1.98 10.47
C GLY A 797 -10.70 1.95 10.50
N ILE A 798 -10.18 0.93 11.20
CA ILE A 798 -8.74 0.61 11.27
C ILE A 798 -8.39 -0.14 10.00
N GLU A 799 -7.45 0.38 9.21
CA GLU A 799 -7.03 -0.28 7.99
C GLU A 799 -5.91 -1.28 8.25
N GLU A 800 -5.95 -2.34 7.45
CA GLU A 800 -4.94 -3.38 7.42
C GLU A 800 -3.67 -2.83 6.78
N ILE A 801 -2.51 -3.34 7.18
CA ILE A 801 -1.25 -2.96 6.54
C ILE A 801 -1.12 -3.49 5.11
N TYR A 802 -2.01 -4.37 4.64
CA TYR A 802 -1.91 -5.08 3.37
C TYR A 802 -2.79 -4.41 2.29
N PRO A 803 -2.23 -3.62 1.35
CA PRO A 803 -3.00 -2.84 0.39
C PRO A 803 -3.31 -3.58 -0.92
N ASP A 804 -3.10 -4.89 -1.03
CA ASP A 804 -3.24 -5.65 -2.29
C ASP A 804 -4.63 -5.49 -2.91
N GLY A 805 -5.68 -5.66 -2.12
CA GLY A 805 -7.05 -5.39 -2.57
C GLY A 805 -7.24 -3.95 -3.03
N MET A 806 -6.61 -2.98 -2.35
CA MET A 806 -6.75 -1.55 -2.64
C MET A 806 -6.02 -1.13 -3.94
N ILE A 807 -4.79 -1.59 -4.16
CA ILE A 807 -4.01 -1.25 -5.36
C ILE A 807 -4.67 -1.85 -6.60
N SER A 808 -5.11 -3.12 -6.51
CA SER A 808 -5.90 -3.74 -7.58
C SER A 808 -7.19 -2.95 -7.81
N TRP A 809 -7.95 -2.67 -6.75
CA TRP A 809 -9.22 -1.93 -6.82
C TRP A 809 -9.12 -0.57 -7.53
N TRP A 810 -8.03 0.17 -7.36
CA TRP A 810 -7.88 1.49 -7.98
C TRP A 810 -7.36 1.47 -9.40
N TYR A 811 -6.56 0.46 -9.76
CA TYR A 811 -5.72 0.53 -10.94
C TYR A 811 -5.89 -0.64 -11.92
N SER A 812 -6.61 -1.70 -11.58
CA SER A 812 -7.00 -2.77 -12.50
C SER A 812 -8.44 -2.60 -13.00
N SER A 813 -8.75 -3.26 -14.11
CA SER A 813 -10.11 -3.34 -14.68
C SER A 813 -11.05 -4.24 -13.87
N SER A 814 -10.50 -5.11 -13.01
CA SER A 814 -11.23 -5.87 -11.98
C SER A 814 -11.71 -5.01 -10.80
N GLY A 815 -11.19 -3.79 -10.65
CA GLY A 815 -11.56 -2.82 -9.62
C GLY A 815 -12.68 -1.85 -10.00
N TYR A 816 -12.72 -0.70 -9.32
CA TYR A 816 -13.69 0.38 -9.60
C TYR A 816 -13.19 1.32 -10.71
N TYR A 817 -12.87 0.71 -11.84
CA TYR A 817 -12.44 1.40 -13.05
C TYR A 817 -13.65 2.06 -13.74
N PRO A 818 -13.50 3.23 -14.38
CA PRO A 818 -14.57 3.84 -15.19
C PRO A 818 -14.88 3.03 -16.46
N SER A 819 -15.48 1.85 -16.31
CA SER A 819 -15.92 0.98 -17.40
C SER A 819 -16.73 -0.25 -16.95
N ALA A 820 -17.29 -0.26 -15.73
CA ALA A 820 -18.04 -1.41 -15.19
C ALA A 820 -19.12 -1.95 -16.15
N VAL A 821 -19.68 -1.06 -16.99
CA VAL A 821 -20.39 -1.43 -18.21
C VAL A 821 -19.42 -1.22 -19.38
N GLY A 822 -18.95 -2.32 -19.96
CA GLY A 822 -17.88 -2.29 -20.96
C GLY A 822 -18.16 -1.40 -22.19
N PRO A 823 -17.14 -1.17 -23.04
CA PRO A 823 -15.84 -1.84 -23.05
C PRO A 823 -14.91 -1.39 -21.92
N ASN A 824 -14.14 -2.33 -21.36
CA ASN A 824 -13.12 -2.06 -20.36
C ASN A 824 -11.90 -1.42 -21.01
N HIS A 825 -11.26 -0.50 -20.29
CA HIS A 825 -9.92 -0.06 -20.65
C HIS A 825 -8.92 -1.11 -20.20
N GLU A 826 -8.07 -1.53 -21.12
CA GLU A 826 -6.98 -2.47 -20.85
C GLU A 826 -5.67 -1.67 -20.92
N SER A 827 -5.00 -1.54 -19.79
CA SER A 827 -3.70 -0.87 -19.74
C SER A 827 -2.64 -1.77 -20.38
N ASN A 828 -2.03 -1.30 -21.46
CA ASN A 828 -0.93 -2.00 -22.15
C ASN A 828 0.44 -1.73 -21.51
N ILE A 829 0.49 -1.15 -20.30
CA ILE A 829 1.75 -0.92 -19.58
C ILE A 829 2.21 -2.26 -19.01
N THR A 830 3.40 -2.68 -19.41
CA THR A 830 4.07 -3.84 -18.82
C THR A 830 5.02 -3.43 -17.70
N VAL A 831 5.41 -4.38 -16.84
CA VAL A 831 6.43 -4.18 -15.80
C VAL A 831 7.74 -3.66 -16.40
N GLU A 832 8.19 -4.21 -17.54
CA GLU A 832 9.39 -3.75 -18.24
C GLU A 832 9.26 -2.28 -18.66
N ALA A 833 8.13 -1.91 -19.28
CA ALA A 833 7.90 -0.55 -19.75
C ALA A 833 7.85 0.45 -18.59
N ALA A 834 7.25 0.08 -17.46
CA ALA A 834 7.21 0.90 -16.26
C ALA A 834 8.62 1.11 -15.66
N LEU A 835 9.39 0.04 -15.48
CA LEU A 835 10.76 0.12 -14.95
C LEU A 835 11.69 0.88 -15.89
N ALA A 836 11.61 0.61 -17.20
CA ALA A 836 12.38 1.34 -18.19
C ALA A 836 12.04 2.84 -18.17
N PHE A 837 10.76 3.20 -18.07
CA PHE A 837 10.34 4.59 -17.95
C PHE A 837 10.97 5.27 -16.72
N LEU A 838 10.91 4.64 -15.55
CA LEU A 838 11.58 5.15 -14.35
C LEU A 838 13.09 5.30 -14.56
N GLY A 839 13.71 4.35 -15.25
CA GLY A 839 15.14 4.37 -15.55
C GLY A 839 15.61 5.50 -16.45
N THR A 840 14.75 5.96 -17.37
CA THR A 840 15.15 6.96 -18.39
C THR A 840 15.60 8.30 -17.80
N GLN A 841 15.20 8.63 -16.57
CA GLN A 841 15.62 9.85 -15.88
C GLN A 841 17.07 9.80 -15.39
N TYR A 842 17.70 8.63 -15.39
CA TYR A 842 19.06 8.43 -14.91
C TYR A 842 20.01 8.40 -16.10
N GLY A 843 21.02 9.25 -16.07
CA GLY A 843 22.04 9.33 -17.11
C GLY A 843 23.13 8.28 -16.89
N ASP A 844 23.74 7.80 -17.97
CA ASP A 844 24.92 6.94 -17.90
C ASP A 844 26.19 7.80 -17.95
N MET A 845 27.11 7.62 -16.99
CA MET A 845 28.41 8.28 -16.99
C MET A 845 29.17 8.07 -18.31
N GLY A 846 29.08 6.88 -18.89
CA GLY A 846 29.72 6.54 -20.18
C GLY A 846 29.27 7.42 -21.35
N THR A 847 28.09 8.06 -21.26
CA THR A 847 27.57 8.94 -22.31
C THR A 847 28.09 10.38 -22.24
N TYR A 848 28.81 10.76 -21.17
CA TYR A 848 29.29 12.12 -20.99
C TYR A 848 30.08 12.68 -22.19
N PRO A 849 31.08 11.98 -22.77
CA PRO A 849 31.92 12.57 -23.81
C PRO A 849 31.14 12.83 -25.10
N SER A 850 30.26 11.89 -25.48
CA SER A 850 29.42 12.02 -26.67
C SER A 850 28.35 13.09 -26.48
N ALA A 851 27.76 13.21 -25.29
CA ALA A 851 26.83 14.28 -24.95
C ALA A 851 27.50 15.65 -25.04
N ILE A 852 28.69 15.82 -24.45
CA ILE A 852 29.48 17.06 -24.50
C ILE A 852 29.88 17.41 -25.93
N GLN A 853 30.37 16.44 -26.71
CA GLN A 853 30.82 16.70 -28.08
C GLN A 853 29.67 17.16 -28.99
N ASN A 854 28.48 16.62 -28.79
CA ASN A 854 27.27 16.97 -29.54
C ASN A 854 26.49 18.14 -28.91
N ALA A 855 26.99 18.70 -27.80
CA ALA A 855 26.26 19.68 -27.04
C ALA A 855 26.09 20.98 -27.82
N SER A 856 24.85 21.50 -27.86
CA SER A 856 24.61 22.85 -28.38
C SER A 856 25.18 23.92 -27.44
N LYS A 857 25.00 23.72 -26.13
CA LYS A 857 25.66 24.46 -25.05
C LYS A 857 25.95 23.54 -23.88
N VAL A 858 27.01 23.85 -23.14
CA VAL A 858 27.28 23.29 -21.81
C VAL A 858 27.12 24.39 -20.77
N TYR A 859 26.16 24.22 -19.87
CA TYR A 859 25.93 25.14 -18.76
C TYR A 859 26.75 24.70 -17.55
N PHE A 860 27.53 25.62 -16.97
CA PHE A 860 28.14 25.44 -15.65
C PHE A 860 27.30 26.23 -14.65
N VAL A 861 26.61 25.51 -13.76
CA VAL A 861 25.71 26.09 -12.77
C VAL A 861 26.32 25.91 -11.38
N PHE A 862 26.53 27.02 -10.67
CA PHE A 862 27.14 27.03 -9.34
C PHE A 862 26.52 28.12 -8.46
N ASN A 863 26.72 28.05 -7.14
CA ASN A 863 26.05 28.92 -6.18
C ASN A 863 26.32 30.42 -6.43
N ASN A 864 27.58 30.88 -6.25
CA ASN A 864 27.95 32.29 -6.32
C ASN A 864 29.34 32.49 -6.97
N LEU A 865 29.59 33.68 -7.52
CA LEU A 865 30.92 34.02 -8.05
C LEU A 865 31.96 34.13 -6.92
N GLY A 866 33.15 33.58 -7.15
CA GLY A 866 34.26 33.64 -6.19
C GLY A 866 34.15 32.63 -5.05
N THR A 867 33.16 31.72 -5.08
CA THR A 867 33.07 30.59 -4.15
C THR A 867 33.93 29.41 -4.61
N PRO A 868 34.28 28.49 -3.70
CA PRO A 868 34.92 27.22 -4.06
C PRO A 868 34.19 26.46 -5.17
N ASP A 869 32.84 26.47 -5.18
CA ASP A 869 32.05 25.82 -6.23
C ASP A 869 32.31 26.42 -7.61
N SER A 870 32.31 27.75 -7.71
CA SER A 870 32.61 28.46 -8.96
C SER A 870 34.05 28.23 -9.42
N PHE A 871 34.98 28.15 -8.46
CA PHE A 871 36.38 27.82 -8.72
C PHE A 871 36.50 26.39 -9.27
N SER A 872 35.88 25.41 -8.61
CA SER A 872 35.86 24.00 -9.02
C SER A 872 35.26 23.78 -10.41
N ALA A 873 34.15 24.46 -10.71
CA ALA A 873 33.57 24.45 -12.05
C ALA A 873 34.55 25.02 -13.10
N SER A 874 35.19 26.14 -12.79
CA SER A 874 36.10 26.82 -13.71
C SER A 874 37.44 26.10 -13.90
N GLN A 875 38.01 25.52 -12.84
CA GLN A 875 39.34 24.93 -12.86
C GLN A 875 39.34 23.47 -13.24
N TYR A 876 38.37 22.69 -12.77
CA TYR A 876 38.36 21.25 -12.98
C TYR A 876 37.37 20.86 -14.08
N ILE A 877 36.10 21.21 -13.92
CA ILE A 877 35.04 20.73 -14.83
C ILE A 877 35.20 21.31 -16.24
N SER A 878 35.53 22.59 -16.38
CA SER A 878 35.70 23.23 -17.70
C SER A 878 36.73 22.53 -18.60
N ARG A 879 37.72 21.83 -18.02
CA ARG A 879 38.76 21.09 -18.74
C ARG A 879 38.26 19.79 -19.37
N THR A 880 37.08 19.34 -18.96
CA THR A 880 36.42 18.17 -19.56
C THR A 880 35.62 18.53 -20.82
N VAL A 881 35.53 19.82 -21.16
CA VAL A 881 34.79 20.32 -22.33
C VAL A 881 35.74 20.76 -23.43
N PRO A 882 35.60 20.28 -24.67
CA PRO A 882 36.41 20.73 -25.79
C PRO A 882 36.25 22.23 -26.07
N ILE A 883 37.33 22.91 -26.44
CA ILE A 883 37.33 24.36 -26.75
C ILE A 883 36.37 24.76 -27.88
N SER A 884 35.96 23.81 -28.72
CA SER A 884 34.99 24.02 -29.80
C SER A 884 33.53 24.05 -29.34
N VAL A 885 33.24 23.60 -28.12
CA VAL A 885 31.88 23.53 -27.56
C VAL A 885 31.59 24.80 -26.80
N ARG A 886 30.40 25.38 -27.01
CA ARG A 886 29.99 26.62 -26.34
C ARG A 886 29.67 26.36 -24.87
N THR A 887 30.36 27.05 -23.98
CA THR A 887 30.09 27.01 -22.53
C THR A 887 29.39 28.27 -22.05
N VAL A 888 28.54 28.15 -21.03
CA VAL A 888 27.84 29.27 -20.39
C VAL A 888 27.87 29.05 -18.87
N SER A 889 28.50 29.97 -18.14
CA SER A 889 28.49 29.93 -16.67
C SER A 889 27.33 30.77 -16.13
N MET A 890 26.57 30.22 -15.19
CA MET A 890 25.43 30.88 -14.57
C MET A 890 25.35 30.61 -13.07
N LEU A 891 24.81 31.58 -12.34
CA LEU A 891 24.45 31.38 -10.94
C LEU A 891 23.23 30.46 -10.83
N ALA A 892 23.20 29.61 -9.80
CA ALA A 892 22.12 28.66 -9.58
C ALA A 892 20.75 29.35 -9.53
N ASP A 893 20.66 30.51 -8.85
CA ASP A 893 19.43 31.30 -8.71
C ASP A 893 19.00 32.03 -10.00
N GLU A 894 19.89 32.18 -10.97
CA GLU A 894 19.61 32.81 -12.26
C GLU A 894 19.29 31.77 -13.35
N PHE A 895 19.73 30.51 -13.19
CA PHE A 895 19.56 29.49 -14.21
C PHE A 895 18.17 28.82 -14.14
N ASN A 896 17.38 28.96 -15.21
CA ASN A 896 16.14 28.22 -15.37
C ASN A 896 16.36 27.01 -16.29
N ILE A 897 16.24 25.80 -15.72
CA ILE A 897 16.49 24.54 -16.43
C ILE A 897 15.60 24.35 -17.67
N THR A 898 14.38 24.89 -17.66
CA THR A 898 13.44 24.79 -18.80
C THR A 898 13.90 25.56 -20.03
N SER A 899 14.94 26.39 -19.92
CA SER A 899 15.57 27.08 -21.06
C SER A 899 16.59 26.23 -21.82
N ALA A 900 16.96 25.06 -21.29
CA ALA A 900 17.87 24.12 -21.95
C ALA A 900 17.13 23.28 -23.00
N GLY A 901 17.81 22.99 -24.12
CA GLY A 901 17.33 22.04 -25.12
C GLY A 901 17.77 20.61 -24.81
N SER A 902 17.20 19.62 -25.49
CA SER A 902 17.55 18.19 -25.33
C SER A 902 19.00 17.87 -25.70
N SER A 903 19.64 18.72 -26.50
CA SER A 903 21.06 18.62 -26.86
C SER A 903 21.99 19.45 -25.97
N ASP A 904 21.48 20.12 -24.94
CA ASP A 904 22.32 20.83 -23.99
C ASP A 904 22.81 19.89 -22.87
N VAL A 905 23.95 20.23 -22.26
CA VAL A 905 24.45 19.55 -21.06
C VAL A 905 24.52 20.56 -19.92
N ILE A 906 24.06 20.17 -18.73
CA ILE A 906 24.06 21.01 -17.54
C ILE A 906 24.98 20.36 -16.52
N VAL A 907 26.05 21.04 -16.11
CA VAL A 907 26.92 20.58 -15.02
C VAL A 907 26.71 21.49 -13.81
N SER A 908 26.01 20.95 -12.81
CA SER A 908 25.71 21.59 -11.54
C SER A 908 26.78 21.26 -10.51
N VAL A 909 27.48 22.27 -10.01
CA VAL A 909 28.53 22.11 -8.99
C VAL A 909 28.06 22.80 -7.71
N GLY A 910 28.09 22.05 -6.59
CA GLY A 910 27.64 22.52 -5.28
C GLY A 910 26.42 21.78 -4.76
N GLY A 911 26.34 21.65 -3.43
CA GLY A 911 25.33 20.85 -2.73
C GLY A 911 23.90 21.39 -2.78
N PRO A 912 22.91 20.55 -2.43
CA PRO A 912 21.48 20.88 -2.55
C PRO A 912 21.05 22.08 -1.68
N LEU A 913 21.79 22.42 -0.62
CA LEU A 913 21.51 23.61 0.20
C LEU A 913 21.81 24.95 -0.50
N VAL A 914 22.72 24.93 -1.47
CA VAL A 914 23.28 26.14 -2.09
C VAL A 914 23.12 26.17 -3.61
N ASN A 915 22.65 25.07 -4.20
CA ASN A 915 22.41 24.94 -5.62
C ASN A 915 21.05 24.29 -5.88
N ARG A 916 20.06 25.08 -6.28
CA ARG A 916 18.68 24.63 -6.53
C ARG A 916 18.56 23.58 -7.65
N ILE A 917 19.51 23.54 -8.59
CA ILE A 917 19.53 22.50 -9.63
C ILE A 917 19.92 21.17 -9.02
N THR A 918 20.99 21.15 -8.22
CA THR A 918 21.35 19.95 -7.45
C THR A 918 20.19 19.52 -6.54
N ALA A 919 19.54 20.45 -5.84
CA ALA A 919 18.39 20.16 -4.97
C ALA A 919 17.21 19.49 -5.71
N LYS A 920 16.91 19.94 -6.93
CA LYS A 920 15.85 19.34 -7.77
C LYS A 920 16.12 17.84 -7.97
N PHE A 921 17.34 17.47 -8.34
CA PHE A 921 17.69 16.09 -8.66
C PHE A 921 17.96 15.23 -7.42
N ASP A 922 18.54 15.80 -6.35
CA ASP A 922 18.78 15.10 -5.08
C ASP A 922 17.48 14.50 -4.51
N SER A 923 16.35 15.20 -4.64
CA SER A 923 15.04 14.73 -4.16
C SER A 923 14.49 13.46 -4.84
N MET A 924 14.99 13.12 -6.04
CA MET A 924 14.57 11.96 -6.84
C MET A 924 15.70 10.96 -7.07
N ALA A 925 16.86 11.20 -6.46
CA ALA A 925 18.08 10.45 -6.74
C ALA A 925 18.19 9.15 -5.92
N LEU A 926 18.89 8.17 -6.49
CA LEU A 926 19.28 6.94 -5.79
C LEU A 926 20.21 7.24 -4.60
N VAL A 927 21.11 8.20 -4.81
CA VAL A 927 21.97 8.76 -3.77
C VAL A 927 21.52 10.17 -3.47
N HIS A 928 21.26 10.47 -2.20
CA HIS A 928 20.79 11.79 -1.78
C HIS A 928 21.35 12.21 -0.43
N MET A 929 21.40 13.53 -0.21
CA MET A 929 21.95 14.13 0.99
C MET A 929 20.87 14.36 2.07
N GLY A 930 20.91 13.57 3.14
CA GLY A 930 20.17 13.82 4.37
C GLY A 930 20.88 14.84 5.25
N ILE A 931 20.17 15.86 5.73
CA ILE A 931 20.75 16.97 6.49
C ILE A 931 20.10 17.05 7.87
N GLU A 932 20.91 17.00 8.91
CA GLU A 932 20.47 17.07 10.30
C GLU A 932 21.33 18.09 11.07
N PRO A 933 20.86 18.66 12.20
CA PRO A 933 21.66 19.59 13.00
C PRO A 933 23.02 19.01 13.39
N GLY A 934 24.10 19.55 12.82
CA GLY A 934 25.48 19.16 13.11
C GLY A 934 25.99 17.91 12.40
N ARG A 935 25.23 17.31 11.47
CA ARG A 935 25.67 16.16 10.66
C ARG A 935 25.02 16.13 9.28
N ILE A 936 25.71 15.52 8.32
CA ILE A 936 25.21 15.22 6.98
C ILE A 936 25.30 13.72 6.75
N ARG A 937 24.29 13.15 6.08
CA ARG A 937 24.19 11.75 5.70
C ARG A 937 24.16 11.65 4.18
N ILE A 938 25.02 10.83 3.59
CA ILE A 938 24.89 10.43 2.19
C ILE A 938 24.19 9.07 2.17
N LEU A 939 22.93 9.06 1.76
CA LEU A 939 22.09 7.87 1.69
C LEU A 939 22.29 7.22 0.32
N THR A 940 22.54 5.91 0.29
CA THR A 940 22.72 5.14 -0.95
C THR A 940 21.86 3.88 -0.91
N PRO A 941 21.63 3.20 -2.05
CA PRO A 941 20.90 1.92 -2.06
C PRO A 941 21.52 0.84 -1.15
N ASN A 942 22.82 0.92 -0.86
CA ASN A 942 23.57 -0.12 -0.15
C ASN A 942 23.96 0.28 1.29
N GLY A 943 23.48 1.42 1.79
CA GLY A 943 23.81 1.93 3.12
C GLY A 943 23.97 3.43 3.17
N GLU A 944 24.47 3.93 4.30
CA GLU A 944 24.65 5.35 4.54
C GLU A 944 26.06 5.72 5.02
N PHE A 945 26.48 6.93 4.67
CA PHE A 945 27.74 7.50 5.13
C PHE A 945 27.46 8.76 5.94
N ILE A 946 28.00 8.84 7.15
CA ILE A 946 27.74 9.94 8.09
C ILE A 946 28.98 10.83 8.18
N TRP A 947 28.79 12.12 7.96
CA TRP A 947 29.79 13.16 8.19
C TRP A 947 29.33 14.09 9.30
N ASN A 948 30.21 14.33 10.27
CA ASN A 948 29.92 15.24 11.38
C ASN A 948 30.55 16.60 11.08
N VAL A 949 29.76 17.68 11.20
CA VAL A 949 30.26 19.03 10.96
C VAL A 949 31.35 19.34 11.99
N PRO A 950 32.57 19.73 11.56
CA PRO A 950 33.67 19.98 12.48
C PRO A 950 33.40 21.21 13.36
N LYS A 951 34.16 21.33 14.46
CA LYS A 951 34.11 22.49 15.35
C LYS A 951 35.53 23.00 15.57
N PRO A 952 35.93 24.14 14.96
CA PRO A 952 35.09 25.06 14.17
C PRO A 952 34.66 24.48 12.80
N TRP A 953 33.56 24.99 12.24
CA TRP A 953 32.93 24.42 11.02
C TRP A 953 33.81 24.49 9.77
N TRP A 954 34.79 25.39 9.74
CA TRP A 954 35.70 25.58 8.61
C TRP A 954 36.91 24.67 8.62
N ASN A 955 37.24 23.99 9.74
CA ASN A 955 38.41 23.12 9.82
C ASN A 955 38.04 21.70 9.38
N VAL A 956 37.80 21.54 8.07
CA VAL A 956 37.40 20.27 7.46
C VAL A 956 38.64 19.49 7.02
N THR A 957 38.81 18.28 7.54
CA THR A 957 39.94 17.39 7.18
C THR A 957 39.51 16.13 6.43
N GLU A 958 38.21 15.89 6.33
CA GLU A 958 37.62 14.84 5.51
C GLU A 958 36.18 15.21 5.16
N GLY A 959 35.65 14.63 4.08
CA GLY A 959 34.29 14.86 3.63
C GLY A 959 33.89 13.89 2.51
N TYR A 960 32.59 13.73 2.28
CA TYR A 960 32.09 12.88 1.20
C TYR A 960 31.67 13.72 0.01
N PHE A 961 31.95 13.24 -1.20
CA PHE A 961 31.43 13.81 -2.44
C PHE A 961 30.60 12.81 -3.22
N VAL A 962 29.74 13.35 -4.06
CA VAL A 962 28.79 12.64 -4.90
C VAL A 962 28.89 13.19 -6.33
N ILE A 963 28.97 12.28 -7.30
CA ILE A 963 28.90 12.58 -8.74
C ILE A 963 27.73 11.79 -9.30
N GLN A 964 26.76 12.45 -9.92
CA GLN A 964 25.55 11.81 -10.43
C GLN A 964 25.11 12.36 -11.77
N PHE A 965 24.53 11.48 -12.58
CA PHE A 965 24.07 11.76 -13.93
C PHE A 965 22.55 11.62 -14.02
N PHE A 966 21.87 12.55 -14.67
CA PHE A 966 20.43 12.52 -14.85
C PHE A 966 20.07 12.97 -16.25
N ASN A 967 18.92 12.54 -16.74
CA ASN A 967 18.27 13.14 -17.89
C ASN A 967 17.09 13.95 -17.37
N ASP A 968 17.08 15.27 -17.61
CA ASP A 968 15.95 16.09 -17.21
C ASP A 968 14.71 15.64 -17.98
N ARG A 969 13.64 15.27 -17.27
CA ARG A 969 12.45 14.68 -17.89
C ARG A 969 11.66 15.66 -18.76
N THR A 970 11.83 16.96 -18.52
CA THR A 970 11.14 18.03 -19.25
C THR A 970 11.88 18.33 -20.54
N THR A 971 13.18 18.61 -20.47
CA THR A 971 13.96 19.06 -21.62
C THR A 971 14.69 17.94 -22.36
N GLY A 972 14.95 16.81 -21.70
CA GLY A 972 15.80 15.73 -22.20
C GLY A 972 17.30 16.01 -22.08
N ALA A 973 17.70 17.15 -21.50
CA ALA A 973 19.10 17.51 -21.33
C ALA A 973 19.81 16.57 -20.34
N LEU A 974 21.09 16.26 -20.63
CA LEU A 974 21.94 15.57 -19.66
C LEU A 974 22.32 16.53 -18.54
N VAL A 975 22.09 16.12 -17.30
CA VAL A 975 22.45 16.85 -16.08
C VAL A 975 23.47 16.07 -15.29
N VAL A 976 24.61 16.69 -15.02
CA VAL A 976 25.67 16.16 -14.16
C VAL A 976 25.68 16.98 -12.88
N THR A 977 25.48 16.34 -11.74
CA THR A 977 25.60 16.98 -10.42
C THR A 977 26.87 16.53 -9.74
N ILE A 978 27.64 17.47 -9.19
CA ILE A 978 28.87 17.22 -8.45
C ILE A 978 28.80 18.05 -7.18
N TYR A 979 28.73 17.38 -6.04
CA TYR A 979 28.58 18.05 -4.74
C TYR A 979 29.19 17.23 -3.62
N GLY A 980 29.47 17.87 -2.49
CA GLY A 980 29.97 17.21 -1.29
C GLY A 980 29.32 17.71 -0.02
N THR A 981 29.69 17.08 1.09
CA THR A 981 29.29 17.47 2.45
C THR A 981 29.69 18.89 2.81
N ASP A 982 30.68 19.42 2.09
CA ASP A 982 31.22 20.76 2.22
C ASP A 982 31.85 21.21 0.89
N ALA A 983 32.49 22.38 0.90
CA ALA A 983 33.08 22.98 -0.29
C ALA A 983 34.36 22.27 -0.76
N ASP A 984 35.18 21.78 0.16
CA ASP A 984 36.44 21.07 -0.13
C ASP A 984 36.15 19.69 -0.71
N SER A 985 35.21 18.95 -0.11
CA SER A 985 34.75 17.68 -0.70
C SER A 985 34.09 17.87 -2.07
N THR A 986 33.33 18.95 -2.29
CA THR A 986 32.79 19.29 -3.63
C THR A 986 33.93 19.47 -4.65
N ALA A 987 34.99 20.18 -4.27
CA ALA A 987 36.16 20.36 -5.13
C ALA A 987 36.91 19.04 -5.38
N ALA A 988 37.04 18.19 -4.35
CA ALA A 988 37.62 16.86 -4.47
C ALA A 988 36.86 16.01 -5.51
N GLY A 989 35.52 16.03 -5.46
CA GLY A 989 34.67 15.36 -6.45
C GLY A 989 34.86 15.90 -7.86
N ALA A 990 34.92 17.22 -8.03
CA ALA A 990 35.14 17.86 -9.32
C ALA A 990 36.52 17.54 -9.91
N TYR A 991 37.56 17.57 -9.07
CA TYR A 991 38.92 17.17 -9.45
C TYR A 991 39.01 15.69 -9.80
N TYR A 992 38.40 14.81 -8.98
CA TYR A 992 38.37 13.36 -9.25
C TYR A 992 37.66 13.05 -10.56
N PHE A 993 36.53 13.72 -10.83
CA PHE A 993 35.83 13.58 -12.10
C PHE A 993 36.73 13.92 -13.29
N MET A 994 37.41 15.08 -13.24
CA MET A 994 38.31 15.52 -14.30
C MET A 994 39.55 14.62 -14.47
N SER A 995 40.17 14.19 -13.37
CA SER A 995 41.48 13.52 -13.39
C SER A 995 41.43 12.00 -13.50
N GLN A 996 40.39 11.37 -12.95
CA GLN A 996 40.26 9.91 -12.88
C GLN A 996 39.09 9.39 -13.71
N VAL A 997 37.91 10.02 -13.61
CA VAL A 997 36.68 9.51 -14.26
C VAL A 997 36.68 9.82 -15.75
N TYR A 998 36.72 11.10 -16.14
CA TYR A 998 36.63 11.54 -17.53
C TYR A 998 37.67 10.90 -18.48
N PRO A 999 38.97 10.76 -18.11
CA PRO A 999 39.96 10.11 -18.97
C PRO A 999 39.74 8.60 -19.14
N ASN A 1000 38.97 7.99 -18.25
CA ASN A 1000 38.72 6.54 -18.16
C ASN A 1000 37.22 6.24 -18.23
N ILE A 1001 36.42 7.13 -18.83
CA ILE A 1001 34.95 7.15 -18.72
C ILE A 1001 34.29 5.85 -19.20
N ASP A 1002 34.90 5.15 -20.16
CA ASP A 1002 34.42 3.86 -20.67
C ASP A 1002 34.34 2.79 -19.57
N PHE A 1003 35.22 2.85 -18.56
CA PHE A 1003 35.18 1.94 -17.40
C PHE A 1003 34.02 2.24 -16.44
N TYR A 1004 33.42 3.43 -16.55
CA TYR A 1004 32.29 3.85 -15.75
C TYR A 1004 30.97 3.75 -16.53
N SER A 1005 30.99 3.18 -17.74
CA SER A 1005 29.79 2.90 -18.53
C SER A 1005 28.85 1.96 -17.76
N GLY A 1006 27.58 2.33 -17.69
CA GLY A 1006 26.56 1.65 -16.89
C GLY A 1006 26.39 2.21 -15.48
N LEU A 1007 27.31 3.06 -15.00
CA LEU A 1007 27.16 3.72 -13.69
C LEU A 1007 26.37 5.03 -13.83
N ASN A 1008 25.52 5.28 -12.84
CA ASN A 1008 24.75 6.51 -12.71
C ASN A 1008 25.33 7.44 -11.64
N TYR A 1009 25.88 6.85 -10.58
CA TYR A 1009 26.40 7.60 -9.43
C TYR A 1009 27.72 7.06 -8.90
N MET A 1010 28.43 7.93 -8.19
CA MET A 1010 29.61 7.60 -7.38
C MET A 1010 29.62 8.42 -6.10
N VAL A 1011 30.06 7.80 -5.01
CA VAL A 1011 30.33 8.43 -3.71
C VAL A 1011 31.79 8.20 -3.35
N GLY A 1012 32.52 9.29 -3.09
CA GLY A 1012 33.91 9.24 -2.65
C GLY A 1012 34.09 9.87 -1.28
N LEU A 1013 35.05 9.34 -0.52
CA LEU A 1013 35.58 9.95 0.69
C LEU A 1013 36.88 10.68 0.32
N TRP A 1014 36.93 11.98 0.59
CA TRP A 1014 38.14 12.79 0.54
C TRP A 1014 38.72 12.93 1.96
N GLN A 1015 40.05 12.88 2.08
CA GLN A 1015 40.78 13.12 3.32
C GLN A 1015 42.00 13.99 3.03
N ASP A 1016 42.12 15.09 3.79
CA ASP A 1016 43.26 16.01 3.78
C ASP A 1016 44.52 15.28 4.27
N THR A 1017 45.53 15.20 3.42
CA THR A 1017 46.82 14.55 3.73
C THR A 1017 48.02 15.45 3.49
N GLU A 1018 47.83 16.67 2.99
CA GLU A 1018 48.91 17.61 2.71
C GLU A 1018 48.58 19.04 3.14
N THR A 1019 49.61 19.84 3.44
CA THR A 1019 49.39 21.21 3.91
C THR A 1019 49.08 22.15 2.76
N GLY A 1020 47.90 22.77 2.77
CA GLY A 1020 47.50 23.79 1.79
C GLY A 1020 46.11 23.53 1.24
N ALA A 1021 45.70 24.33 0.25
CA ALA A 1021 44.49 24.11 -0.52
C ALA A 1021 44.71 24.61 -1.95
N ASP A 1022 44.25 23.83 -2.93
CA ASP A 1022 44.26 24.21 -4.36
C ASP A 1022 43.09 25.14 -4.72
N ILE A 1023 42.13 25.31 -3.80
CA ILE A 1023 40.95 26.15 -3.93
C ILE A 1023 40.91 27.24 -2.84
N PRO A 1024 40.12 28.31 -3.01
CA PRO A 1024 39.93 29.30 -1.95
C PRO A 1024 39.33 28.70 -0.67
N LEU A 1025 40.00 28.83 0.47
CA LEU A 1025 39.50 28.35 1.76
C LEU A 1025 38.37 29.27 2.29
N PRO A 1026 37.14 28.76 2.54
CA PRO A 1026 36.05 29.55 3.12
C PRO A 1026 36.40 30.17 4.47
N GLY A 1027 37.27 29.51 5.24
CA GLY A 1027 37.74 29.95 6.54
C GLY A 1027 39.09 30.67 6.55
N ALA A 1028 39.68 31.02 5.39
CA ALA A 1028 41.06 31.55 5.32
C ALA A 1028 41.32 32.72 6.29
N GLY A 1029 40.37 33.67 6.35
CA GLY A 1029 40.44 34.83 7.24
C GLY A 1029 40.26 34.51 8.74
N GLN A 1030 39.90 33.28 9.06
CA GLN A 1030 39.66 32.74 10.41
C GLN A 1030 40.76 31.74 10.83
N GLY A 1031 41.86 31.66 10.07
CA GLY A 1031 43.02 30.81 10.38
C GLY A 1031 42.93 29.38 9.87
N ASP A 1032 42.05 29.14 8.90
CA ASP A 1032 41.92 27.84 8.24
C ASP A 1032 43.18 27.50 7.43
N THR A 1033 43.65 26.25 7.57
CA THR A 1033 44.82 25.72 6.89
C THR A 1033 44.58 24.33 6.29
N SER A 1034 43.38 23.78 6.44
CA SER A 1034 42.97 22.46 5.96
C SER A 1034 41.96 22.62 4.85
N GLY A 1035 42.18 22.00 3.70
CA GLY A 1035 41.26 22.07 2.57
C GLY A 1035 41.77 21.28 1.38
N PHE A 1036 40.93 21.16 0.36
CA PHE A 1036 41.21 20.22 -0.72
C PHE A 1036 42.47 20.60 -1.53
N SER A 1037 43.35 19.64 -1.72
CA SER A 1037 44.52 19.69 -2.61
C SER A 1037 44.65 18.43 -3.48
N ALA A 1038 45.24 18.54 -4.66
CA ALA A 1038 45.34 17.45 -5.64
C ALA A 1038 46.14 16.21 -5.16
N GLY A 1039 47.00 16.36 -4.14
CA GLY A 1039 47.75 15.27 -3.52
C GLY A 1039 46.99 14.53 -2.41
N ASP A 1040 45.78 14.97 -2.07
CA ASP A 1040 44.95 14.36 -1.04
C ASP A 1040 44.47 12.95 -1.35
N SER A 1041 44.11 12.22 -0.30
CA SER A 1041 43.55 10.87 -0.46
C SER A 1041 42.09 10.94 -0.88
N ILE A 1042 41.76 10.21 -1.94
CA ILE A 1042 40.37 9.99 -2.38
C ILE A 1042 40.12 8.48 -2.50
N THR A 1043 39.09 8.00 -1.81
CA THR A 1043 38.64 6.61 -1.87
C THR A 1043 37.18 6.54 -2.31
N ILE A 1044 36.88 5.77 -3.35
CA ILE A 1044 35.49 5.50 -3.74
C ILE A 1044 34.87 4.51 -2.75
N VAL A 1045 33.79 4.93 -2.10
CA VAL A 1045 33.12 4.18 -1.03
C VAL A 1045 31.79 3.57 -1.49
N ALA A 1046 31.17 4.11 -2.54
CA ALA A 1046 30.03 3.52 -3.22
C ALA A 1046 29.97 3.95 -4.68
N GLN A 1047 29.41 3.10 -5.55
CA GLN A 1047 29.09 3.42 -6.94
C GLN A 1047 28.00 2.47 -7.43
N GLY A 1048 27.21 2.87 -8.41
CA GLY A 1048 26.16 2.04 -8.99
C GLY A 1048 25.41 2.69 -10.13
#